data_AF-A0A5J4VGI5-F1
#
_entry.id   AF-A0A5J4VGI5-F1
#
_cell.length_a   1.000
_cell.length_b   1.000
_cell.length_c   1.000
_cell.angle_alpha   90.00
_cell.angle_beta   90.00
_cell.angle_gamma   90.00
#
_symmetry.space_group_name_H-M   'P 1'
#
loop_
_entity.id
_entity.type
_entity.pdbx_description
1 polymer ?
#
loop_
_entity_poly.entity_id
_entity_poly.type
_entity_poly.pdbx_seq_one_letter_code
_entity_poly.pdbx_strand_id
1 'polypeptide(L)'
;MYFVLLLLVSSFINVHGIEYYVNHLGSDESTCTSTSQSCQTLGANSIKDNINAKNTVIIYVVDTTSISYQLTIRETSSPRILRNFPDSSTATSEIHINTGGYFDIQGSVEFKFINFVVESGPNRIIDGQASFEIITINNCKMTMGNQVEQIQSSLVYLEYNGILNIDNLTVKDIRSTQNIIFISGASEVNIDNSLFENITNSNSNGIIHGYLYATQQKLYVTRTQFIQCKSTASNSQGGALDITLNEQSEVNLNQVDFTECESNKGGGMNLQLQHESKLTLESCTFTGCISNSDGGGIFAQLERETYFTLTSCSFTQCKSNGNGGGLYAFIDEASIEIDNKCNFYRCLSKAGNGGGIYIDSRYISILQFKMSAILQECKAKYSSSSTKPTGYGGGIFIGERETFDSTQTIFDLNEMKIEGNKADKLGQSLFVAMADIEKWCLQGNAGYYVKGNYSDTLSNENELMCIEVNQNTFDGYSDTEIRSNSKYLEPYWNLDACQIDDERDECKCIPIGDMHTHCAGVTILCNKASQSELAGVSTDICGCIPIGDLRTSECPETIPCDKASSTNLTGLPKKICDCRSIGDPRRKRCPTSTPCESATAVELEDVPVGLCACLVIGDLRQTECSQSQDCETKSTEELKSVPVGFCPCISIGDPRSECVDTVACDKASKEDLTGLPTNICTCVGFGDPRQPECYETKPCEAAPAEKLEKIPISLCECFTIGDPREPCNICTGTGDKEDCICTSTFHPATCVCPHNDEIYTEEICSADKSVHVDCSQITIETSEVDCPCPSDPDQLDQDPRKDTICKTTGKEASGSIRALQSVIVVAVTIPILAVFF
;
A
#
# COMPACT_ATOMS: atom_id res chain seq x y z
N MET A 1 23.77 -30.05 29.49
CA MET A 1 24.04 -29.45 30.82
C MET A 1 25.50 -29.03 31.04
N TYR A 2 26.52 -29.73 30.51
CA TYR A 2 27.93 -29.32 30.67
C TYR A 2 28.28 -27.96 30.01
N PHE A 3 27.66 -27.61 28.88
CA PHE A 3 27.97 -26.42 28.08
C PHE A 3 27.89 -25.08 28.83
N VAL A 4 26.95 -24.94 29.78
CA VAL A 4 26.72 -23.69 30.53
C VAL A 4 27.89 -23.36 31.48
N LEU A 5 28.73 -24.34 31.82
CA LEU A 5 29.82 -24.15 32.78
C LEU A 5 31.07 -23.47 32.18
N LEU A 6 31.26 -23.48 30.85
CA LEU A 6 32.39 -22.80 30.21
C LEU A 6 32.19 -21.28 30.06
N LEU A 7 30.94 -20.82 29.86
CA LEU A 7 30.65 -19.41 29.57
C LEU A 7 30.74 -18.47 30.80
N LEU A 8 30.94 -19.02 32.01
CA LEU A 8 30.96 -18.26 33.27
C LEU A 8 32.37 -18.07 33.88
N VAL A 9 33.44 -18.37 33.13
CA VAL A 9 34.84 -18.22 33.59
C VAL A 9 35.58 -17.06 32.87
N SER A 10 34.87 -16.24 32.10
CA SER A 10 35.39 -15.11 31.32
C SER A 10 35.80 -13.88 32.15
N SER A 11 36.03 -14.03 33.45
CA SER A 11 36.55 -12.97 34.33
C SER A 11 37.58 -13.51 35.32
N PHE A 12 38.80 -12.96 35.25
CA PHE A 12 39.90 -13.13 36.22
C PHE A 12 40.60 -14.49 36.34
N ILE A 13 40.98 -15.10 35.21
CA ILE A 13 42.25 -15.84 35.15
C ILE A 13 43.11 -15.26 34.02
N ASN A 14 44.20 -14.56 34.37
CA ASN A 14 45.18 -14.07 33.40
C ASN A 14 46.10 -15.22 32.97
N VAL A 15 45.63 -16.04 32.04
CA VAL A 15 46.45 -17.08 31.40
C VAL A 15 47.36 -16.40 30.38
N HIS A 16 48.61 -16.13 30.78
CA HIS A 16 49.66 -15.78 29.83
C HIS A 16 49.86 -16.95 28.85
N GLY A 17 49.31 -16.79 27.64
CA GLY A 17 49.65 -17.63 26.50
C GLY A 17 51.09 -17.39 26.06
N ILE A 18 51.64 -18.33 25.30
CA ILE A 18 52.90 -18.14 24.60
C ILE A 18 52.58 -17.39 23.31
N GLU A 19 53.11 -16.17 23.18
CA GLU A 19 52.84 -15.29 22.05
C GLU A 19 53.94 -15.37 20.99
N TYR A 20 53.54 -15.53 19.74
CA TYR A 20 54.40 -15.46 18.56
C TYR A 20 53.86 -14.42 17.57
N TYR A 21 54.75 -13.72 16.88
CA TYR A 21 54.43 -12.61 15.99
C TYR A 21 55.02 -12.89 14.60
N VAL A 22 54.20 -12.77 13.54
CA VAL A 22 54.60 -12.99 12.15
C VAL A 22 54.22 -11.82 11.23
N ASN A 23 55.11 -11.46 10.30
CA ASN A 23 54.91 -10.42 9.29
C ASN A 23 55.83 -10.60 8.08
N HIS A 24 55.50 -10.01 6.93
CA HIS A 24 56.24 -10.21 5.68
C HIS A 24 57.71 -9.72 5.70
N LEU A 25 58.05 -8.83 6.64
CA LEU A 25 59.39 -8.28 6.87
C LEU A 25 60.20 -9.04 7.95
N GLY A 26 59.64 -10.10 8.53
CA GLY A 26 60.26 -10.86 9.61
C GLY A 26 61.40 -11.79 9.15
N SER A 27 61.88 -12.64 10.06
CA SER A 27 62.89 -13.66 9.76
C SER A 27 62.60 -14.96 10.51
N ASP A 28 62.55 -16.08 9.79
CA ASP A 28 62.23 -17.40 10.37
C ASP A 28 63.34 -17.99 11.27
N GLU A 29 64.51 -17.34 11.30
CA GLU A 29 65.60 -17.58 12.26
C GLU A 29 65.41 -16.81 13.59
N SER A 30 64.34 -16.01 13.70
CA SER A 30 64.02 -15.24 14.91
C SER A 30 63.25 -16.08 15.94
N THR A 31 63.14 -15.58 17.17
CA THR A 31 62.33 -16.19 18.25
C THR A 31 60.82 -16.01 18.03
N CYS A 32 60.41 -15.13 17.12
CA CYS A 32 59.05 -14.62 16.92
C CYS A 32 58.41 -13.98 18.16
N THR A 33 59.12 -13.73 19.27
CA THR A 33 58.53 -13.35 20.58
C THR A 33 58.15 -11.87 20.74
N SER A 34 58.23 -11.05 19.69
CA SER A 34 57.72 -9.68 19.68
C SER A 34 57.58 -9.14 18.26
N THR A 35 56.85 -8.03 18.09
CA THR A 35 56.70 -7.33 16.79
C THR A 35 58.02 -6.77 16.21
N SER A 36 59.08 -6.63 17.02
CA SER A 36 60.42 -6.24 16.57
C SER A 36 61.37 -7.42 16.32
N GLN A 37 60.92 -8.64 16.65
CA GLN A 37 61.63 -9.90 16.45
C GLN A 37 60.72 -10.93 15.78
N SER A 38 59.85 -10.48 14.89
CA SER A 38 58.85 -11.30 14.20
C SER A 38 59.46 -12.30 13.21
N CYS A 39 58.74 -13.38 12.96
CA CYS A 39 59.08 -14.36 11.94
C CYS A 39 58.37 -14.05 10.61
N GLN A 40 58.90 -14.57 9.50
CA GLN A 40 58.40 -14.24 8.16
C GLN A 40 57.20 -15.10 7.78
N THR A 41 57.29 -16.39 8.05
CA THR A 41 56.29 -17.40 7.72
C THR A 41 55.82 -18.13 8.97
N LEU A 42 54.73 -18.89 8.85
CA LEU A 42 54.35 -19.86 9.88
C LEU A 42 55.34 -21.05 9.96
N GLY A 43 56.34 -21.12 9.07
CA GLY A 43 57.36 -22.17 8.97
C GLY A 43 58.59 -21.98 9.86
N ALA A 44 58.67 -20.89 10.63
CA ALA A 44 59.72 -20.68 11.61
C ALA A 44 59.76 -21.79 12.67
N ASN A 45 60.98 -22.27 13.00
CA ASN A 45 61.14 -23.38 13.94
C ASN A 45 60.63 -23.01 15.35
N SER A 46 60.80 -21.75 15.76
CA SER A 46 60.25 -21.23 17.03
C SER A 46 58.74 -21.40 17.16
N ILE A 47 57.98 -21.40 16.05
CA ILE A 47 56.54 -21.70 16.04
C ILE A 47 56.33 -23.22 16.00
N LYS A 48 56.89 -23.92 15.01
CA LYS A 48 56.68 -25.36 14.78
C LYS A 48 57.00 -26.23 15.98
N ASP A 49 58.09 -25.94 16.69
CA ASP A 49 58.57 -26.76 17.81
C ASP A 49 57.71 -26.54 19.07
N ASN A 50 56.95 -25.43 19.14
CA ASN A 50 56.20 -25.01 20.32
C ASN A 50 54.68 -24.97 20.12
N ILE A 51 54.16 -25.09 18.89
CA ILE A 51 52.72 -25.08 18.60
C ILE A 51 51.97 -26.23 19.30
N ASN A 52 52.67 -27.24 19.81
CA ASN A 52 52.11 -28.35 20.60
C ASN A 52 52.56 -28.34 22.08
N ALA A 53 52.92 -27.17 22.63
CA ALA A 53 53.17 -26.98 24.06
C ALA A 53 51.88 -27.02 24.90
N LYS A 54 51.96 -27.37 26.19
CA LYS A 54 50.74 -27.51 27.03
C LYS A 54 50.00 -26.19 27.29
N ASN A 55 50.70 -25.07 27.24
CA ASN A 55 50.12 -23.73 27.40
C ASN A 55 49.33 -23.32 26.15
N THR A 56 48.35 -22.43 26.33
CA THR A 56 47.74 -21.68 25.21
C THR A 56 48.84 -21.05 24.35
N VAL A 57 48.73 -21.16 23.03
CA VAL A 57 49.63 -20.48 22.08
C VAL A 57 48.80 -19.51 21.22
N ILE A 58 49.30 -18.28 21.08
CA ILE A 58 48.69 -17.23 20.27
C ILE A 58 49.70 -16.83 19.18
N ILE A 59 49.27 -16.87 17.92
CA ILE A 59 50.06 -16.37 16.79
C ILE A 59 49.38 -15.09 16.27
N TYR A 60 50.08 -13.98 16.40
CA TYR A 60 49.71 -12.67 15.90
C TYR A 60 50.26 -12.45 14.49
N VAL A 61 49.38 -12.44 13.49
CA VAL A 61 49.70 -12.00 12.13
C VAL A 61 49.58 -10.47 12.10
N VAL A 62 50.71 -9.78 12.02
CA VAL A 62 50.79 -8.31 12.16
C VAL A 62 50.42 -7.59 10.87
N ASP A 63 50.73 -8.18 9.71
CA ASP A 63 50.28 -7.72 8.40
C ASP A 63 49.90 -8.90 7.50
N THR A 64 50.86 -9.51 6.81
CA THR A 64 50.68 -10.72 6.01
C THR A 64 51.77 -11.75 6.35
N THR A 65 51.46 -13.03 6.17
CA THR A 65 52.41 -14.13 6.31
C THR A 65 52.04 -15.24 5.32
N SER A 66 52.77 -16.36 5.32
CA SER A 66 52.46 -17.49 4.45
C SER A 66 52.68 -18.85 5.10
N ILE A 67 52.08 -19.87 4.48
CA ILE A 67 52.26 -21.28 4.79
C ILE A 67 52.48 -22.06 3.49
N SER A 68 53.48 -22.94 3.49
CA SER A 68 53.90 -23.78 2.34
C SER A 68 54.28 -25.21 2.77
N TYR A 69 53.81 -25.62 3.95
CA TYR A 69 54.02 -26.93 4.55
C TYR A 69 52.84 -27.30 5.48
N GLN A 70 52.78 -28.56 5.91
CA GLN A 70 51.79 -29.07 6.88
C GLN A 70 52.10 -28.58 8.31
N LEU A 71 51.25 -27.74 8.88
CA LEU A 71 51.30 -27.32 10.29
C LEU A 71 50.32 -28.15 11.13
N THR A 72 50.83 -29.19 11.81
CA THR A 72 50.00 -30.07 12.66
C THR A 72 49.75 -29.49 14.05
N ILE A 73 48.48 -29.35 14.42
CA ILE A 73 48.00 -28.96 15.75
C ILE A 73 47.36 -30.17 16.44
N ARG A 74 47.91 -30.61 17.58
CA ARG A 74 47.51 -31.83 18.32
C ARG A 74 47.02 -31.58 19.74
N GLU A 75 47.24 -30.39 20.30
CA GLU A 75 46.82 -30.08 21.67
C GLU A 75 45.30 -29.90 21.75
N THR A 76 44.69 -30.54 22.73
CA THR A 76 43.23 -30.55 22.98
C THR A 76 42.86 -29.86 24.28
N SER A 77 43.82 -29.68 25.21
CA SER A 77 43.58 -29.15 26.55
C SER A 77 43.78 -27.63 26.67
N SER A 78 44.43 -27.00 25.70
CA SER A 78 44.57 -25.54 25.60
C SER A 78 44.42 -25.06 24.15
N PRO A 79 43.78 -23.92 23.90
CA PRO A 79 43.46 -23.47 22.55
C PRO A 79 44.70 -23.02 21.76
N ARG A 80 44.53 -22.93 20.43
CA ARG A 80 45.48 -22.32 19.49
C ARG A 80 44.81 -21.20 18.74
N ILE A 81 45.25 -19.98 18.99
CA ILE A 81 44.61 -18.79 18.44
C ILE A 81 45.52 -18.20 17.38
N LEU A 82 45.13 -18.27 16.11
CA LEU A 82 45.78 -17.55 15.02
C LEU A 82 44.95 -16.32 14.69
N ARG A 83 45.49 -15.11 14.95
CA ARG A 83 44.72 -13.88 14.86
C ARG A 83 45.48 -12.67 14.33
N ASN A 84 44.73 -11.64 13.96
CA ASN A 84 45.25 -10.31 13.68
C ASN A 84 45.92 -9.64 14.90
N PHE A 85 46.68 -8.56 14.66
CA PHE A 85 47.27 -7.70 15.68
C PHE A 85 47.08 -6.21 15.34
N PRO A 86 46.95 -5.29 16.31
CA PRO A 86 46.78 -5.52 17.76
C PRO A 86 45.43 -6.17 18.10
N ASP A 87 45.28 -6.66 19.34
CA ASP A 87 44.05 -7.33 19.80
C ASP A 87 42.76 -6.52 19.59
N SER A 88 42.89 -5.18 19.64
CA SER A 88 41.82 -4.20 19.44
C SER A 88 41.45 -3.95 17.98
N SER A 89 42.18 -4.54 17.02
CA SER A 89 41.88 -4.43 15.59
C SER A 89 40.75 -5.39 15.20
N THR A 90 39.87 -4.93 14.32
CA THR A 90 38.88 -5.75 13.60
C THR A 90 39.23 -5.92 12.12
N ALA A 91 40.37 -5.37 11.67
CA ALA A 91 40.85 -5.56 10.30
C ALA A 91 41.48 -6.96 10.15
N THR A 92 41.23 -7.61 9.01
CA THR A 92 41.73 -8.97 8.72
C THR A 92 43.19 -8.95 8.29
N SER A 93 44.04 -9.74 8.95
CA SER A 93 45.44 -9.99 8.53
C SER A 93 45.51 -11.20 7.59
N GLU A 94 46.51 -11.26 6.72
CA GLU A 94 46.50 -12.23 5.60
C GLU A 94 47.44 -13.42 5.81
N ILE A 95 46.97 -14.63 5.47
CA ILE A 95 47.78 -15.85 5.40
C ILE A 95 47.71 -16.37 3.97
N HIS A 96 48.81 -16.24 3.22
CA HIS A 96 48.93 -16.78 1.87
C HIS A 96 49.16 -18.29 1.90
N ILE A 97 48.26 -19.04 1.25
CA ILE A 97 48.27 -20.50 1.15
C ILE A 97 48.97 -20.91 -0.15
N ASN A 98 50.25 -21.25 -0.02
CA ASN A 98 51.10 -21.72 -1.11
C ASN A 98 51.02 -23.25 -1.25
N THR A 99 51.56 -23.78 -2.35
CA THR A 99 51.69 -25.23 -2.58
C THR A 99 52.25 -25.96 -1.36
N GLY A 100 51.51 -26.98 -0.89
CA GLY A 100 51.87 -27.79 0.28
C GLY A 100 51.50 -27.17 1.64
N GLY A 101 51.01 -25.93 1.69
CA GLY A 101 50.62 -25.24 2.93
C GLY A 101 49.21 -25.58 3.39
N TYR A 102 49.08 -26.18 4.58
CA TYR A 102 47.78 -26.43 5.21
C TYR A 102 47.90 -26.65 6.73
N PHE A 103 46.78 -26.51 7.43
CA PHE A 103 46.66 -26.73 8.88
C PHE A 103 46.02 -28.11 9.13
N ASP A 104 46.78 -29.02 9.74
CA ASP A 104 46.39 -30.40 10.07
C ASP A 104 45.92 -30.44 11.53
N ILE A 105 44.60 -30.55 11.73
CA ILE A 105 43.94 -30.36 13.02
C ILE A 105 43.58 -31.71 13.64
N GLN A 106 44.36 -32.11 14.63
CA GLN A 106 44.15 -33.28 15.50
C GLN A 106 43.78 -32.85 16.93
N GLY A 107 43.54 -31.55 17.14
CA GLY A 107 43.28 -30.91 18.42
C GLY A 107 42.34 -29.71 18.29
N SER A 108 42.56 -28.64 19.04
CA SER A 108 41.72 -27.43 18.99
C SER A 108 42.44 -26.22 18.37
N VAL A 109 41.75 -25.52 17.47
CA VAL A 109 42.23 -24.28 16.83
C VAL A 109 41.11 -23.25 16.69
N GLU A 110 41.47 -21.97 16.84
CA GLU A 110 40.64 -20.81 16.58
C GLU A 110 41.36 -19.85 15.63
N PHE A 111 40.75 -19.53 14.51
CA PHE A 111 41.20 -18.48 13.59
C PHE A 111 40.32 -17.23 13.80
N LYS A 112 40.93 -16.06 14.08
CA LYS A 112 40.20 -14.81 14.31
C LYS A 112 40.70 -13.68 13.41
N PHE A 113 39.82 -13.03 12.64
CA PHE A 113 40.19 -11.92 11.76
C PHE A 113 41.34 -12.29 10.79
N ILE A 114 41.26 -13.47 10.17
CA ILE A 114 42.23 -13.95 9.18
C ILE A 114 41.60 -13.91 7.77
N ASN A 115 42.33 -13.40 6.79
CA ASN A 115 42.05 -13.61 5.37
C ASN A 115 42.93 -14.77 4.85
N PHE A 116 42.30 -15.88 4.44
CA PHE A 116 42.98 -16.99 3.78
C PHE A 116 43.10 -16.67 2.28
N VAL A 117 44.30 -16.27 1.85
CA VAL A 117 44.60 -15.90 0.45
C VAL A 117 45.15 -17.12 -0.28
N VAL A 118 44.40 -17.68 -1.24
CA VAL A 118 44.77 -18.95 -1.89
C VAL A 118 45.57 -18.68 -3.16
N GLU A 119 46.89 -18.90 -3.11
CA GLU A 119 47.81 -18.68 -4.24
C GLU A 119 47.98 -19.92 -5.12
N SER A 120 48.27 -21.06 -4.48
CA SER A 120 48.52 -22.35 -5.15
C SER A 120 48.37 -23.53 -4.19
N GLY A 121 47.45 -23.39 -3.24
CA GLY A 121 47.29 -24.26 -2.08
C GLY A 121 46.96 -25.73 -2.40
N PRO A 122 47.20 -26.64 -1.46
CA PRO A 122 46.78 -28.04 -1.56
C PRO A 122 45.24 -28.16 -1.54
N ASN A 123 44.72 -29.38 -1.70
CA ASN A 123 43.28 -29.65 -1.86
C ASN A 123 42.39 -29.19 -0.67
N ARG A 124 42.99 -28.84 0.47
CA ARG A 124 42.32 -28.46 1.73
C ARG A 124 43.23 -27.52 2.52
N ILE A 125 42.68 -26.43 3.06
CA ILE A 125 43.43 -25.40 3.80
C ILE A 125 43.44 -25.71 5.30
N ILE A 126 42.26 -26.01 5.87
CA ILE A 126 42.09 -26.50 7.23
C ILE A 126 41.55 -27.93 7.13
N ASP A 127 42.24 -28.86 7.77
CA ASP A 127 42.12 -30.31 7.54
C ASP A 127 41.86 -31.02 8.87
N GLY A 128 40.62 -31.44 9.10
CA GLY A 128 40.20 -32.30 10.21
C GLY A 128 39.89 -33.70 9.69
N GLN A 129 40.72 -34.68 10.05
CA GLN A 129 40.51 -36.11 9.75
C GLN A 129 40.82 -36.98 10.99
N ALA A 130 40.66 -36.43 12.19
CA ALA A 130 40.90 -37.11 13.45
C ALA A 130 39.61 -37.74 13.99
N SER A 131 39.18 -37.41 15.21
CA SER A 131 37.95 -37.93 15.83
C SER A 131 37.41 -37.05 16.96
N PHE A 132 38.07 -35.94 17.26
CA PHE A 132 37.87 -35.09 18.46
C PHE A 132 38.38 -33.64 18.25
N GLU A 133 38.62 -33.24 17.01
CA GLU A 133 39.09 -31.90 16.65
C GLU A 133 38.01 -30.85 16.87
N ILE A 134 38.44 -29.63 17.21
CA ILE A 134 37.56 -28.48 17.41
C ILE A 134 38.12 -27.33 16.60
N ILE A 135 37.50 -27.06 15.44
CA ILE A 135 37.87 -25.99 14.51
C ILE A 135 36.91 -24.82 14.72
N THR A 136 37.45 -23.65 15.08
CA THR A 136 36.67 -22.41 15.20
C THR A 136 37.20 -21.36 14.21
N ILE A 137 36.30 -20.72 13.45
CA ILE A 137 36.59 -19.69 12.47
C ILE A 137 35.70 -18.48 12.80
N ASN A 138 36.31 -17.32 13.06
CA ASN A 138 35.60 -16.18 13.62
C ASN A 138 36.01 -14.84 12.97
N ASN A 139 35.07 -14.13 12.35
CA ASN A 139 35.31 -12.86 11.65
C ASN A 139 36.37 -12.99 10.52
N CYS A 140 36.42 -14.14 9.85
CA CYS A 140 37.44 -14.48 8.86
C CYS A 140 36.97 -14.29 7.41
N LYS A 141 37.92 -14.38 6.47
CA LYS A 141 37.68 -14.26 5.03
C LYS A 141 38.43 -15.32 4.24
N MET A 142 37.95 -15.61 3.03
CA MET A 142 38.69 -16.38 2.02
C MET A 142 38.66 -15.63 0.69
N THR A 143 39.82 -15.50 0.06
CA THR A 143 40.01 -14.83 -1.24
C THR A 143 41.00 -15.60 -2.11
N MET A 144 40.93 -15.45 -3.44
CA MET A 144 41.95 -15.98 -4.35
C MET A 144 43.14 -15.02 -4.47
N GLY A 145 44.33 -15.57 -4.72
CA GLY A 145 45.54 -14.80 -4.99
C GLY A 145 45.45 -13.96 -6.28
N ASN A 146 46.24 -12.89 -6.37
CA ASN A 146 46.08 -11.83 -7.39
C ASN A 146 46.24 -12.27 -8.86
N GLN A 147 46.63 -13.51 -9.15
CA GLN A 147 46.77 -14.08 -10.50
C GLN A 147 46.12 -15.48 -10.63
N VAL A 148 45.20 -15.84 -9.73
CA VAL A 148 44.61 -17.18 -9.64
C VAL A 148 43.24 -17.22 -10.32
N GLU A 149 43.13 -17.92 -11.45
CA GLU A 149 41.87 -18.03 -12.21
C GLU A 149 40.88 -19.06 -11.62
N GLN A 150 41.40 -20.10 -10.95
CA GLN A 150 40.64 -21.14 -10.26
C GLN A 150 41.52 -21.83 -9.21
N ILE A 151 40.95 -22.11 -8.03
CA ILE A 151 41.58 -22.89 -6.95
C ILE A 151 41.12 -24.36 -7.00
N GLN A 152 41.88 -25.24 -6.33
CA GLN A 152 41.52 -26.66 -6.16
C GLN A 152 41.34 -27.03 -4.68
N SER A 153 41.01 -26.05 -3.84
CA SER A 153 41.15 -26.13 -2.38
C SER A 153 39.82 -25.90 -1.65
N SER A 154 39.46 -26.81 -0.74
CA SER A 154 38.47 -26.52 0.31
C SER A 154 39.07 -25.62 1.39
N LEU A 155 38.31 -24.67 1.93
CA LEU A 155 38.71 -23.91 3.12
C LEU A 155 38.72 -24.83 4.34
N VAL A 156 37.65 -25.59 4.54
CA VAL A 156 37.54 -26.60 5.59
C VAL A 156 37.22 -27.94 4.95
N TYR A 157 38.00 -28.96 5.30
CA TYR A 157 37.74 -30.35 5.01
C TYR A 157 37.65 -31.08 6.35
N LEU A 158 36.45 -31.54 6.74
CA LEU A 158 36.19 -32.18 8.02
C LEU A 158 35.59 -33.58 7.82
N GLU A 159 36.25 -34.59 8.36
CA GLU A 159 35.79 -35.98 8.39
C GLU A 159 35.75 -36.52 9.83
N TYR A 160 34.82 -37.46 10.07
CA TYR A 160 34.59 -38.09 11.38
C TYR A 160 34.14 -37.08 12.46
N ASN A 161 34.05 -37.55 13.72
CA ASN A 161 33.29 -36.91 14.81
C ASN A 161 33.86 -35.58 15.36
N GLY A 162 34.61 -34.81 14.57
CA GLY A 162 35.04 -33.46 14.92
C GLY A 162 33.89 -32.44 15.01
N ILE A 163 34.24 -31.24 15.50
CA ILE A 163 33.33 -30.10 15.69
C ILE A 163 33.84 -28.90 14.89
N LEU A 164 32.95 -28.23 14.18
CA LEU A 164 33.24 -27.02 13.39
C LEU A 164 32.31 -25.88 13.79
N ASN A 165 32.87 -24.75 14.22
CA ASN A 165 32.14 -23.53 14.53
C ASN A 165 32.61 -22.39 13.63
N ILE A 166 31.70 -21.80 12.86
CA ILE A 166 31.96 -20.66 11.98
C ILE A 166 31.01 -19.53 12.36
N ASP A 167 31.55 -18.34 12.66
CA ASP A 167 30.81 -17.10 12.85
C ASP A 167 31.46 -15.99 12.01
N ASN A 168 30.65 -15.28 11.22
CA ASN A 168 31.07 -14.17 10.38
C ASN A 168 32.24 -14.53 9.45
N LEU A 169 32.08 -15.60 8.67
CA LEU A 169 32.97 -15.93 7.56
C LEU A 169 32.45 -15.27 6.28
N THR A 170 33.31 -14.52 5.57
CA THR A 170 33.02 -14.05 4.20
C THR A 170 33.87 -14.81 3.18
N VAL A 171 33.23 -15.56 2.29
CA VAL A 171 33.86 -16.17 1.11
C VAL A 171 33.29 -15.48 -0.13
N LYS A 172 34.16 -14.84 -0.93
CA LYS A 172 33.71 -14.01 -2.05
C LYS A 172 34.59 -14.13 -3.29
N ASP A 173 33.95 -14.06 -4.46
CA ASP A 173 34.59 -14.02 -5.79
C ASP A 173 35.50 -15.23 -6.08
N ILE A 174 35.10 -16.42 -5.59
CA ILE A 174 35.89 -17.66 -5.69
C ILE A 174 35.49 -18.51 -6.90
N ARG A 175 36.47 -19.03 -7.63
CA ARG A 175 36.29 -20.12 -8.60
C ARG A 175 37.05 -21.34 -8.11
N SER A 176 36.36 -22.47 -7.91
CA SER A 176 36.94 -23.68 -7.31
C SER A 176 36.63 -24.94 -8.11
N THR A 177 37.47 -25.97 -7.99
CA THR A 177 37.12 -27.36 -8.38
C THR A 177 36.69 -28.22 -7.17
N GLN A 178 36.60 -27.62 -5.98
CA GLN A 178 36.23 -28.27 -4.73
C GLN A 178 35.15 -27.48 -3.99
N ASN A 179 34.40 -28.17 -3.13
CA ASN A 179 33.54 -27.54 -2.12
C ASN A 179 34.40 -26.59 -1.25
N ILE A 180 33.85 -25.45 -0.85
CA ILE A 180 34.54 -24.53 0.07
C ILE A 180 34.54 -25.11 1.49
N ILE A 181 33.44 -25.75 1.89
CA ILE A 181 33.34 -26.51 3.13
C ILE A 181 32.89 -27.92 2.78
N PHE A 182 33.68 -28.92 3.17
CA PHE A 182 33.35 -30.34 3.05
C PHE A 182 33.19 -30.93 4.46
N ILE A 183 32.07 -31.59 4.71
CA ILE A 183 31.71 -32.20 6.00
C ILE A 183 31.26 -33.65 5.73
N SER A 184 31.91 -34.61 6.37
CA SER A 184 31.57 -36.04 6.27
C SER A 184 31.63 -36.71 7.66
N GLY A 185 30.48 -36.88 8.30
CA GLY A 185 30.38 -37.54 9.61
C GLY A 185 30.78 -36.70 10.82
N ALA A 186 30.76 -35.37 10.71
CA ALA A 186 30.98 -34.45 11.82
C ALA A 186 29.97 -34.66 12.96
N SER A 187 30.41 -34.46 14.21
CA SER A 187 29.52 -34.59 15.37
C SER A 187 28.56 -33.41 15.47
N GLU A 188 29.08 -32.19 15.36
CA GLU A 188 28.29 -30.96 15.39
C GLU A 188 28.99 -29.90 14.53
N VAL A 189 28.23 -29.29 13.63
CA VAL A 189 28.68 -28.15 12.81
C VAL A 189 27.73 -26.98 13.00
N ASN A 190 28.27 -25.81 13.32
CA ASN A 190 27.55 -24.56 13.47
C ASN A 190 28.13 -23.53 12.49
N ILE A 191 27.30 -23.00 11.59
CA ILE A 191 27.67 -21.93 10.65
C ILE A 191 26.69 -20.76 10.82
N ASP A 192 27.15 -19.66 11.39
CA ASP A 192 26.34 -18.48 11.70
C ASP A 192 26.83 -17.24 10.94
N ASN A 193 25.91 -16.31 10.67
CA ASN A 193 26.20 -14.92 10.34
C ASN A 193 27.17 -14.74 9.14
N SER A 194 27.17 -15.69 8.20
CA SER A 194 28.22 -15.83 7.17
C SER A 194 27.72 -15.46 5.77
N LEU A 195 28.64 -15.12 4.87
CA LEU A 195 28.36 -14.69 3.50
C LEU A 195 29.19 -15.51 2.49
N PHE A 196 28.50 -16.09 1.52
CA PHE A 196 29.05 -16.80 0.37
C PHE A 196 28.56 -16.10 -0.90
N GLU A 197 29.43 -15.33 -1.58
CA GLU A 197 29.02 -14.44 -2.69
C GLU A 197 29.84 -14.67 -3.97
N ASN A 198 29.17 -14.80 -5.12
CA ASN A 198 29.78 -14.97 -6.44
C ASN A 198 30.82 -16.12 -6.48
N ILE A 199 30.37 -17.31 -6.08
CA ILE A 199 31.22 -18.50 -5.99
C ILE A 199 30.79 -19.49 -7.09
N THR A 200 31.75 -19.89 -7.93
CA THR A 200 31.57 -20.90 -8.97
C THR A 200 32.37 -22.16 -8.62
N ASN A 201 31.67 -23.25 -8.29
CA ASN A 201 32.24 -24.57 -8.09
C ASN A 201 32.11 -25.39 -9.39
N SER A 202 33.19 -26.05 -9.82
CA SER A 202 33.18 -27.00 -10.94
C SER A 202 32.97 -28.46 -10.50
N ASN A 203 32.84 -28.73 -9.20
CA ASN A 203 32.46 -30.05 -8.67
C ASN A 203 30.95 -30.35 -8.91
N SER A 204 30.55 -31.60 -8.68
CA SER A 204 29.15 -32.08 -8.71
C SER A 204 28.31 -31.70 -7.49
N ASN A 205 28.88 -31.04 -6.49
CA ASN A 205 28.25 -30.83 -5.18
C ASN A 205 28.29 -29.34 -4.80
N GLY A 206 27.39 -28.90 -3.92
CA GLY A 206 27.26 -27.50 -3.48
C GLY A 206 28.53 -26.91 -2.86
N ILE A 207 28.55 -25.59 -2.70
CA ILE A 207 29.65 -24.85 -2.05
C ILE A 207 29.94 -25.42 -0.65
N ILE A 208 28.89 -25.79 0.08
CA ILE A 208 28.99 -26.65 1.26
C ILE A 208 28.39 -28.00 0.90
N HIS A 209 29.16 -29.07 1.11
CA HIS A 209 28.66 -30.44 1.08
C HIS A 209 28.65 -31.00 2.50
N GLY A 210 27.49 -31.52 2.92
CA GLY A 210 27.28 -32.10 4.25
C GLY A 210 26.74 -33.52 4.14
N TYR A 211 27.58 -34.51 4.40
CA TYR A 211 27.18 -35.91 4.53
C TYR A 211 27.19 -36.32 6.01
N LEU A 212 26.00 -36.48 6.60
CA LEU A 212 25.83 -36.99 7.96
C LEU A 212 25.20 -38.38 7.87
N TYR A 213 25.80 -39.37 8.56
CA TYR A 213 25.52 -40.78 8.36
C TYR A 213 25.44 -41.60 9.65
N ALA A 214 25.40 -40.96 10.81
CA ALA A 214 25.21 -41.62 12.10
C ALA A 214 24.34 -40.79 13.05
N THR A 215 23.71 -41.49 14.01
CA THR A 215 22.84 -40.90 15.02
C THR A 215 23.52 -39.75 15.77
N GLN A 216 22.75 -38.73 16.12
CA GLN A 216 23.20 -37.53 16.87
C GLN A 216 24.07 -36.54 16.08
N GLN A 217 24.54 -36.87 14.87
CA GLN A 217 25.28 -35.93 14.01
C GLN A 217 24.39 -34.77 13.57
N LYS A 218 24.92 -33.54 13.69
CA LYS A 218 24.15 -32.29 13.53
C LYS A 218 24.86 -31.24 12.67
N LEU A 219 24.08 -30.56 11.82
CA LEU A 219 24.50 -29.33 11.13
C LEU A 219 23.44 -28.22 11.32
N TYR A 220 23.88 -27.09 11.85
CA TYR A 220 23.12 -25.86 11.99
C TYR A 220 23.71 -24.79 11.07
N VAL A 221 22.86 -24.18 10.23
CA VAL A 221 23.24 -23.02 9.41
C VAL A 221 22.26 -21.89 9.70
N THR A 222 22.75 -20.76 10.18
CA THR A 222 21.90 -19.66 10.66
C THR A 222 22.36 -18.29 10.14
N ARG A 223 21.43 -17.35 9.91
CA ARG A 223 21.70 -15.96 9.49
C ARG A 223 22.71 -15.83 8.33
N THR A 224 22.69 -16.78 7.40
CA THR A 224 23.75 -16.98 6.41
C THR A 224 23.22 -16.77 5.00
N GLN A 225 23.99 -16.07 4.17
CA GLN A 225 23.60 -15.65 2.83
C GLN A 225 24.44 -16.37 1.76
N PHE A 226 23.75 -16.96 0.78
CA PHE A 226 24.32 -17.57 -0.41
C PHE A 226 23.83 -16.78 -1.64
N ILE A 227 24.74 -16.05 -2.29
CA ILE A 227 24.43 -15.11 -3.37
C ILE A 227 25.24 -15.48 -4.61
N GLN A 228 24.55 -15.73 -5.74
CA GLN A 228 25.15 -16.15 -7.01
C GLN A 228 26.08 -17.36 -6.86
N CYS A 229 25.65 -18.31 -6.03
CA CYS A 229 26.33 -19.57 -5.73
C CYS A 229 26.03 -20.63 -6.79
N LYS A 230 27.05 -21.09 -7.53
CA LYS A 230 26.86 -21.93 -8.72
C LYS A 230 27.70 -23.19 -8.73
N SER A 231 27.09 -24.32 -9.06
CA SER A 231 27.78 -25.61 -9.27
C SER A 231 27.62 -26.04 -10.72
N THR A 232 28.69 -26.01 -11.51
CA THR A 232 28.62 -26.03 -12.99
C THR A 232 28.84 -27.39 -13.65
N ALA A 233 29.02 -28.47 -12.88
CA ALA A 233 29.05 -29.82 -13.44
C ALA A 233 27.67 -30.21 -14.03
N SER A 234 27.65 -31.00 -15.10
CA SER A 234 26.40 -31.39 -15.78
C SER A 234 25.46 -32.26 -14.94
N ASN A 235 25.98 -32.85 -13.86
CA ASN A 235 25.25 -33.62 -12.86
C ASN A 235 25.16 -32.92 -11.50
N SER A 236 25.39 -31.60 -11.42
CA SER A 236 25.55 -30.90 -10.15
C SER A 236 24.31 -30.89 -9.24
N GLN A 237 24.58 -30.98 -7.95
CA GLN A 237 23.64 -31.08 -6.85
C GLN A 237 23.87 -29.87 -5.94
N GLY A 238 22.90 -28.96 -5.83
CA GLY A 238 22.98 -27.75 -5.02
C GLY A 238 23.87 -26.67 -5.64
N GLY A 239 23.36 -25.45 -5.80
CA GLY A 239 24.21 -24.29 -6.14
C GLY A 239 24.97 -23.77 -4.92
N ALA A 240 24.34 -23.82 -3.75
CA ALA A 240 24.89 -23.42 -2.46
C ALA A 240 25.14 -24.61 -1.53
N LEU A 241 24.11 -25.43 -1.29
CA LEU A 241 24.16 -26.54 -0.32
C LEU A 241 23.82 -27.88 -0.97
N ASP A 242 24.59 -28.90 -0.62
CA ASP A 242 24.30 -30.29 -0.96
C ASP A 242 24.37 -31.16 0.29
N ILE A 243 23.22 -31.67 0.72
CA ILE A 243 23.05 -32.31 2.03
C ILE A 243 22.55 -33.73 1.84
N THR A 244 23.28 -34.69 2.41
CA THR A 244 22.92 -36.11 2.44
C THR A 244 22.88 -36.60 3.88
N LEU A 245 21.72 -37.08 4.33
CA LEU A 245 21.46 -37.48 5.72
C LEU A 245 21.07 -38.95 5.83
N ASN A 246 21.52 -39.59 6.89
CA ASN A 246 21.25 -40.99 7.22
C ASN A 246 21.12 -41.19 8.74
N GLU A 247 20.60 -42.35 9.16
CA GLU A 247 20.69 -42.87 10.54
C GLU A 247 20.31 -41.83 11.63
N GLN A 248 19.10 -41.27 11.60
CA GLN A 248 18.60 -40.27 12.57
C GLN A 248 19.46 -38.99 12.72
N SER A 249 20.30 -38.64 11.74
CA SER A 249 21.02 -37.33 11.72
C SER A 249 20.07 -36.15 11.44
N GLU A 250 20.47 -34.95 11.86
CA GLU A 250 19.59 -33.78 11.97
C GLU A 250 20.24 -32.51 11.39
N VAL A 251 19.49 -31.77 10.56
CA VAL A 251 19.92 -30.48 10.00
C VAL A 251 18.86 -29.42 10.23
N ASN A 252 19.29 -28.23 10.65
CA ASN A 252 18.38 -27.09 10.80
C ASN A 252 18.98 -25.84 10.16
N LEU A 253 18.23 -25.24 9.23
CA LEU A 253 18.52 -23.94 8.65
C LEU A 253 17.53 -22.92 9.23
N ASN A 254 18.02 -21.81 9.79
CA ASN A 254 17.19 -20.73 10.30
C ASN A 254 17.68 -19.38 9.77
N GLN A 255 16.81 -18.61 9.10
CA GLN A 255 17.19 -17.32 8.47
C GLN A 255 18.36 -17.48 7.47
N VAL A 256 18.22 -18.41 6.52
CA VAL A 256 19.21 -18.66 5.46
C VAL A 256 18.64 -18.20 4.11
N ASP A 257 19.39 -17.35 3.42
CA ASP A 257 18.98 -16.74 2.14
C ASP A 257 19.75 -17.32 0.96
N PHE A 258 19.04 -17.71 -0.09
CA PHE A 258 19.57 -18.24 -1.34
C PHE A 258 19.14 -17.33 -2.49
N THR A 259 20.06 -16.56 -3.05
CA THR A 259 19.79 -15.57 -4.11
C THR A 259 20.55 -15.90 -5.38
N GLU A 260 19.84 -16.10 -6.49
CA GLU A 260 20.41 -16.37 -7.84
C GLU A 260 21.37 -17.58 -7.92
N CYS A 261 21.23 -18.53 -6.98
CA CYS A 261 21.99 -19.78 -6.96
C CYS A 261 21.62 -20.70 -8.15
N GLU A 262 22.58 -21.45 -8.68
CA GLU A 262 22.40 -22.26 -9.90
C GLU A 262 23.07 -23.65 -9.84
N SER A 263 22.35 -24.67 -10.31
CA SER A 263 22.86 -26.06 -10.41
C SER A 263 22.11 -26.87 -11.47
N ASN A 264 22.38 -28.18 -11.58
CA ASN A 264 21.56 -29.12 -12.33
C ASN A 264 20.39 -29.70 -11.53
N LYS A 265 20.52 -29.86 -10.21
CA LYS A 265 19.42 -30.24 -9.30
C LYS A 265 19.44 -29.37 -8.05
N GLY A 266 18.32 -28.72 -7.74
CA GLY A 266 18.22 -27.86 -6.56
C GLY A 266 19.05 -26.60 -6.71
N GLY A 267 18.50 -25.56 -7.36
CA GLY A 267 19.26 -24.36 -7.71
C GLY A 267 19.91 -23.69 -6.50
N GLY A 268 19.18 -23.58 -5.39
CA GLY A 268 19.75 -23.30 -4.08
C GLY A 268 20.37 -24.55 -3.44
N MET A 269 19.56 -25.59 -3.25
CA MET A 269 19.92 -26.72 -2.38
C MET A 269 19.45 -28.09 -2.92
N ASN A 270 20.32 -29.09 -2.84
CA ASN A 270 19.98 -30.51 -3.07
C ASN A 270 19.94 -31.28 -1.74
N LEU A 271 18.91 -32.10 -1.55
CA LEU A 271 18.67 -32.91 -0.35
C LEU A 271 18.52 -34.40 -0.71
N GLN A 272 19.19 -35.27 0.05
CA GLN A 272 19.02 -36.72 0.05
C GLN A 272 18.87 -37.20 1.50
N LEU A 273 17.66 -37.52 1.96
CA LEU A 273 17.39 -37.98 3.33
C LEU A 273 17.06 -39.47 3.34
N GLN A 274 17.68 -40.24 4.24
CA GLN A 274 17.37 -41.66 4.50
C GLN A 274 17.28 -41.97 6.01
N HIS A 275 16.57 -43.03 6.36
CA HIS A 275 16.50 -43.67 7.70
C HIS A 275 16.29 -42.69 8.87
N GLU A 276 15.04 -42.25 9.07
CA GLU A 276 14.59 -41.41 10.20
C GLU A 276 15.29 -40.03 10.35
N SER A 277 16.20 -39.67 9.44
CA SER A 277 16.88 -38.37 9.43
C SER A 277 15.94 -37.20 9.15
N LYS A 278 16.35 -36.01 9.61
CA LYS A 278 15.46 -34.85 9.78
C LYS A 278 16.09 -33.58 9.26
N LEU A 279 15.33 -32.79 8.51
CA LEU A 279 15.75 -31.48 8.05
C LEU A 279 14.65 -30.42 8.24
N THR A 280 15.00 -29.35 8.94
CA THR A 280 14.12 -28.20 9.19
C THR A 280 14.62 -26.97 8.43
N LEU A 281 13.73 -26.29 7.71
CA LEU A 281 13.95 -24.95 7.18
C LEU A 281 13.01 -23.98 7.90
N GLU A 282 13.55 -22.95 8.54
CA GLU A 282 12.78 -21.92 9.23
C GLU A 282 13.15 -20.52 8.73
N SER A 283 12.17 -19.73 8.32
CA SER A 283 12.36 -18.35 7.85
C SER A 283 13.43 -18.19 6.75
N CYS A 284 13.61 -19.22 5.90
CA CYS A 284 14.60 -19.22 4.83
C CYS A 284 14.02 -18.69 3.51
N THR A 285 14.83 -18.04 2.68
CA THR A 285 14.37 -17.48 1.39
C THR A 285 15.13 -18.06 0.20
N PHE A 286 14.42 -18.30 -0.89
CA PHE A 286 14.95 -18.75 -2.18
C PHE A 286 14.47 -17.77 -3.24
N THR A 287 15.36 -16.92 -3.72
CA THR A 287 15.04 -15.82 -4.64
C THR A 287 15.78 -16.00 -5.97
N GLY A 288 15.02 -16.23 -7.04
CA GLY A 288 15.56 -16.32 -8.40
C GLY A 288 16.44 -17.54 -8.70
N CYS A 289 16.55 -18.52 -7.79
CA CYS A 289 17.35 -19.73 -7.97
C CYS A 289 16.96 -20.52 -9.24
N ILE A 290 17.94 -21.17 -9.87
CA ILE A 290 17.77 -21.86 -11.16
C ILE A 290 18.31 -23.30 -11.10
N SER A 291 17.47 -24.26 -11.51
CA SER A 291 17.86 -25.64 -11.74
C SER A 291 17.82 -25.98 -13.24
N ASN A 292 18.87 -26.63 -13.74
CA ASN A 292 18.96 -27.08 -15.12
C ASN A 292 18.26 -28.43 -15.40
N SER A 293 17.86 -29.15 -14.35
CA SER A 293 16.85 -30.22 -14.34
C SER A 293 15.70 -29.77 -13.45
N ASP A 294 15.46 -30.42 -12.31
CA ASP A 294 14.27 -30.25 -11.47
C ASP A 294 14.58 -29.51 -10.16
N GLY A 295 13.57 -28.89 -9.54
CA GLY A 295 13.69 -28.21 -8.25
C GLY A 295 14.44 -26.88 -8.35
N GLY A 296 13.76 -25.81 -8.80
CA GLY A 296 14.42 -24.52 -9.06
C GLY A 296 15.05 -23.87 -7.84
N GLY A 297 14.41 -23.96 -6.67
CA GLY A 297 14.99 -23.65 -5.37
C GLY A 297 15.60 -24.89 -4.71
N ILE A 298 14.78 -25.92 -4.47
CA ILE A 298 15.16 -27.17 -3.80
C ILE A 298 14.84 -28.39 -4.68
N PHE A 299 15.79 -29.33 -4.77
CA PHE A 299 15.54 -30.72 -5.14
C PHE A 299 15.66 -31.59 -3.90
N ALA A 300 14.64 -32.39 -3.58
CA ALA A 300 14.64 -33.32 -2.46
C ALA A 300 14.34 -34.76 -2.91
N GLN A 301 15.07 -35.69 -2.32
CA GLN A 301 14.82 -37.14 -2.36
C GLN A 301 14.76 -37.63 -0.91
N LEU A 302 13.58 -38.10 -0.49
CA LEU A 302 13.26 -38.45 0.88
C LEU A 302 12.84 -39.91 0.95
N GLU A 303 13.57 -40.72 1.70
CA GLU A 303 13.35 -42.17 1.79
C GLU A 303 13.31 -42.63 3.26
N ARG A 304 12.54 -43.68 3.57
CA ARG A 304 12.61 -44.47 4.83
C ARG A 304 12.43 -43.66 6.11
N GLU A 305 11.18 -43.33 6.43
CA GLU A 305 10.71 -42.69 7.67
C GLU A 305 11.35 -41.32 7.96
N THR A 306 11.79 -40.61 6.92
CA THR A 306 12.46 -39.29 7.05
C THR A 306 11.51 -38.12 7.14
N TYR A 307 11.97 -37.02 7.74
CA TYR A 307 11.14 -35.85 8.06
C TYR A 307 11.73 -34.57 7.45
N PHE A 308 10.96 -33.88 6.60
CA PHE A 308 11.34 -32.60 6.01
C PHE A 308 10.31 -31.51 6.36
N THR A 309 10.70 -30.48 7.09
CA THR A 309 9.79 -29.44 7.59
C THR A 309 10.18 -28.06 7.07
N LEU A 310 9.21 -27.32 6.54
CA LEU A 310 9.35 -25.95 6.05
C LEU A 310 8.41 -25.02 6.84
N THR A 311 9.00 -24.04 7.51
CA THR A 311 8.30 -23.09 8.38
C THR A 311 8.60 -21.66 7.95
N SER A 312 7.60 -20.90 7.51
CA SER A 312 7.73 -19.49 7.13
C SER A 312 8.75 -19.22 6.00
N CYS A 313 8.95 -20.17 5.09
CA CYS A 313 9.94 -20.09 4.02
C CYS A 313 9.36 -19.50 2.71
N SER A 314 10.14 -18.68 2.01
CA SER A 314 9.70 -18.04 0.75
C SER A 314 10.47 -18.55 -0.47
N PHE A 315 9.76 -18.89 -1.54
CA PHE A 315 10.29 -19.25 -2.84
C PHE A 315 9.78 -18.22 -3.86
N THR A 316 10.63 -17.32 -4.32
CA THR A 316 10.27 -16.18 -5.17
C THR A 316 11.00 -16.26 -6.52
N GLN A 317 10.25 -16.39 -7.61
CA GLN A 317 10.76 -16.42 -8.99
C GLN A 317 11.81 -17.52 -9.28
N CYS A 318 11.83 -18.59 -8.48
CA CYS A 318 12.65 -19.78 -8.74
C CYS A 318 12.24 -20.48 -10.04
N LYS A 319 13.20 -21.12 -10.73
CA LYS A 319 12.98 -21.67 -12.07
C LYS A 319 13.65 -23.03 -12.25
N SER A 320 12.91 -24.04 -12.70
CA SER A 320 13.47 -25.31 -13.16
C SER A 320 13.30 -25.45 -14.68
N ASN A 321 14.22 -26.18 -15.34
CA ASN A 321 14.01 -26.58 -16.73
C ASN A 321 13.04 -27.76 -16.80
N GLY A 322 13.17 -28.74 -15.91
CA GLY A 322 12.23 -29.82 -15.68
C GLY A 322 11.11 -29.42 -14.74
N ASN A 323 10.80 -30.27 -13.77
CA ASN A 323 9.66 -30.14 -12.86
C ASN A 323 9.98 -29.30 -11.61
N GLY A 324 8.96 -28.85 -10.88
CA GLY A 324 9.11 -28.22 -9.56
C GLY A 324 9.84 -26.88 -9.60
N GLY A 325 9.15 -25.81 -10.02
CA GLY A 325 9.80 -24.50 -10.23
C GLY A 325 10.39 -23.88 -8.96
N GLY A 326 9.78 -24.13 -7.78
CA GLY A 326 10.35 -23.84 -6.47
C GLY A 326 10.91 -25.08 -5.80
N LEU A 327 10.07 -26.11 -5.62
CA LEU A 327 10.41 -27.38 -4.97
C LEU A 327 10.11 -28.57 -5.89
N TYR A 328 11.06 -29.50 -5.99
CA TYR A 328 10.83 -30.88 -6.40
C TYR A 328 11.03 -31.78 -5.17
N ALA A 329 10.10 -32.70 -4.90
CA ALA A 329 10.28 -33.75 -3.90
C ALA A 329 9.93 -35.13 -4.49
N PHE A 330 10.89 -36.06 -4.44
CA PHE A 330 10.61 -37.49 -4.51
C PHE A 330 10.47 -38.06 -3.10
N ILE A 331 9.44 -38.89 -2.87
CA ILE A 331 9.01 -39.32 -1.55
C ILE A 331 8.74 -40.84 -1.54
N ASP A 332 9.47 -41.59 -0.72
CA ASP A 332 9.38 -43.05 -0.58
C ASP A 332 9.38 -43.40 0.92
N GLU A 333 8.19 -43.67 1.50
CA GLU A 333 8.02 -43.91 2.94
C GLU A 333 8.45 -42.76 3.89
N ALA A 334 8.44 -41.49 3.44
CA ALA A 334 8.87 -40.33 4.22
C ALA A 334 7.70 -39.40 4.66
N SER A 335 7.99 -38.21 5.20
CA SER A 335 6.98 -37.19 5.56
C SER A 335 7.47 -35.76 5.32
N ILE A 336 6.56 -34.89 4.86
CA ILE A 336 6.81 -33.46 4.64
C ILE A 336 5.73 -32.62 5.32
N GLU A 337 6.11 -31.58 6.07
CA GLU A 337 5.20 -30.53 6.54
C GLU A 337 5.64 -29.15 6.04
N ILE A 338 4.71 -28.39 5.46
CA ILE A 338 4.92 -27.03 4.94
C ILE A 338 3.86 -26.09 5.55
N ASP A 339 4.29 -25.14 6.37
CA ASP A 339 3.38 -24.28 7.15
C ASP A 339 2.58 -23.26 6.32
N ASN A 340 1.54 -22.68 6.92
CA ASN A 340 0.67 -21.68 6.28
C ASN A 340 1.29 -20.26 6.15
N LYS A 341 2.58 -20.12 6.45
CA LYS A 341 3.38 -18.91 6.21
C LYS A 341 4.38 -19.11 5.07
N CYS A 342 4.60 -20.35 4.61
CA CYS A 342 5.37 -20.61 3.41
C CYS A 342 4.66 -20.06 2.17
N ASN A 343 5.44 -19.53 1.23
CA ASN A 343 4.92 -18.89 0.02
C ASN A 343 5.76 -19.24 -1.23
N PHE A 344 5.10 -19.71 -2.28
CA PHE A 344 5.66 -19.95 -3.61
C PHE A 344 5.10 -18.90 -4.57
N TYR A 345 5.91 -17.90 -4.92
CA TYR A 345 5.51 -16.75 -5.72
C TYR A 345 6.23 -16.70 -7.06
N ARG A 346 5.47 -16.71 -8.17
CA ARG A 346 5.98 -16.61 -9.56
C ARG A 346 7.04 -17.66 -9.93
N CYS A 347 7.05 -18.81 -9.26
CA CYS A 347 7.92 -19.93 -9.61
C CYS A 347 7.54 -20.50 -11.00
N LEU A 348 8.52 -21.08 -11.70
CA LEU A 348 8.39 -21.49 -13.10
C LEU A 348 9.06 -22.84 -13.38
N SER A 349 8.26 -23.86 -13.71
CA SER A 349 8.73 -25.03 -14.46
C SER A 349 8.65 -24.71 -15.95
N LYS A 350 9.80 -24.74 -16.66
CA LYS A 350 9.90 -24.29 -18.08
C LYS A 350 9.55 -25.38 -19.11
N ALA A 351 9.72 -26.65 -18.77
CA ALA A 351 9.48 -27.80 -19.63
C ALA A 351 9.15 -29.05 -18.79
N GLY A 352 8.23 -28.88 -17.83
CA GLY A 352 7.86 -29.87 -16.83
C GLY A 352 6.50 -29.58 -16.22
N ASN A 353 6.24 -30.16 -15.05
CA ASN A 353 5.01 -29.99 -14.27
C ASN A 353 5.32 -29.41 -12.89
N GLY A 354 4.30 -28.89 -12.20
CA GLY A 354 4.47 -28.34 -10.85
C GLY A 354 5.21 -27.00 -10.87
N GLY A 355 4.51 -25.93 -11.27
CA GLY A 355 5.15 -24.62 -11.45
C GLY A 355 5.71 -24.01 -10.17
N GLY A 356 5.10 -24.28 -9.01
CA GLY A 356 5.65 -24.04 -7.68
C GLY A 356 6.26 -25.31 -7.09
N ILE A 357 5.47 -26.38 -6.99
CA ILE A 357 5.83 -27.63 -6.32
C ILE A 357 5.55 -28.82 -7.25
N TYR A 358 6.48 -29.78 -7.32
CA TYR A 358 6.25 -31.10 -7.93
C TYR A 358 6.52 -32.20 -6.90
N ILE A 359 5.53 -33.06 -6.70
CA ILE A 359 5.58 -34.24 -5.82
C ILE A 359 5.55 -35.49 -6.69
N ASP A 360 6.47 -36.41 -6.43
CA ASP A 360 6.58 -37.73 -7.04
C ASP A 360 6.70 -38.75 -5.91
N SER A 361 5.71 -39.62 -5.77
CA SER A 361 5.50 -40.43 -4.56
C SER A 361 5.30 -41.92 -4.87
N ARG A 362 5.65 -42.77 -3.90
CA ARG A 362 5.52 -44.23 -3.93
C ARG A 362 5.18 -44.75 -2.52
N TYR A 363 4.25 -45.70 -2.42
CA TYR A 363 3.81 -46.25 -1.12
C TYR A 363 4.11 -47.73 -0.86
N ILE A 364 4.67 -47.98 0.33
CA ILE A 364 4.63 -49.27 1.04
C ILE A 364 4.36 -49.08 2.57
N SER A 365 4.32 -47.84 3.07
CA SER A 365 4.24 -47.52 4.51
C SER A 365 3.52 -46.18 4.79
N ILE A 366 3.39 -45.83 6.08
CA ILE A 366 2.61 -44.69 6.58
C ILE A 366 3.30 -43.35 6.24
N LEU A 367 2.57 -42.42 5.64
CA LEU A 367 3.08 -41.13 5.16
C LEU A 367 2.17 -39.95 5.53
N GLN A 368 2.78 -38.80 5.83
CA GLN A 368 2.11 -37.49 5.87
C GLN A 368 2.82 -36.50 4.93
N PHE A 369 2.13 -36.05 3.87
CA PHE A 369 2.45 -34.83 3.14
C PHE A 369 1.39 -33.80 3.53
N LYS A 370 1.78 -32.79 4.31
CA LYS A 370 0.89 -31.74 4.80
C LYS A 370 1.38 -30.37 4.35
N MET A 371 0.53 -29.60 3.69
CA MET A 371 0.90 -28.32 3.11
C MET A 371 -0.27 -27.33 3.14
N SER A 372 -0.13 -26.29 3.96
CA SER A 372 -1.11 -25.19 4.07
C SER A 372 -0.60 -23.89 3.43
N ALA A 373 0.42 -23.99 2.59
CA ALA A 373 1.19 -22.88 2.02
C ALA A 373 0.40 -22.02 1.00
N ILE A 374 0.96 -20.84 0.71
CA ILE A 374 0.50 -19.95 -0.37
C ILE A 374 1.22 -20.31 -1.67
N LEU A 375 0.47 -20.42 -2.78
CA LEU A 375 0.99 -20.58 -4.13
C LEU A 375 0.34 -19.56 -5.07
N GLN A 376 1.12 -18.55 -5.46
CA GLN A 376 0.62 -17.38 -6.20
C GLN A 376 1.41 -17.16 -7.50
N GLU A 377 0.70 -16.95 -8.60
CA GLU A 377 1.24 -16.70 -9.95
C GLU A 377 2.27 -17.75 -10.47
N CYS A 378 2.32 -18.96 -9.90
CA CYS A 378 3.23 -20.02 -10.33
C CYS A 378 2.83 -20.62 -11.69
N LYS A 379 3.81 -21.14 -12.45
CA LYS A 379 3.61 -21.49 -13.87
C LYS A 379 4.26 -22.81 -14.28
N ALA A 380 3.50 -23.72 -14.87
CA ALA A 380 3.97 -24.95 -15.49
C ALA A 380 3.87 -24.86 -17.02
N LYS A 381 4.98 -25.13 -17.72
CA LYS A 381 5.11 -24.93 -19.17
C LYS A 381 5.27 -26.21 -19.96
N TYR A 382 4.52 -26.28 -21.06
CA TYR A 382 4.59 -27.40 -22.00
C TYR A 382 5.87 -27.31 -22.85
N SER A 383 6.53 -28.45 -23.05
CA SER A 383 7.57 -28.61 -24.05
C SER A 383 7.33 -29.83 -24.94
N SER A 384 7.36 -29.59 -26.25
CA SER A 384 7.40 -30.63 -27.27
C SER A 384 8.76 -31.35 -27.39
N SER A 385 9.75 -31.00 -26.55
CA SER A 385 11.04 -31.71 -26.46
C SER A 385 11.08 -32.76 -25.34
N SER A 386 10.04 -32.83 -24.49
CA SER A 386 9.93 -33.85 -23.45
C SER A 386 9.35 -35.14 -24.02
N THR A 387 9.83 -36.29 -23.53
CA THR A 387 9.22 -37.61 -23.80
C THR A 387 8.10 -37.97 -22.80
N LYS A 388 7.98 -37.23 -21.69
CA LYS A 388 6.89 -37.31 -20.71
C LYS A 388 5.93 -36.12 -20.87
N PRO A 389 4.68 -36.20 -20.38
CA PRO A 389 3.74 -35.07 -20.41
C PRO A 389 4.26 -33.86 -19.60
N THR A 390 4.03 -32.65 -20.11
CA THR A 390 4.52 -31.39 -19.50
C THR A 390 3.50 -30.26 -19.61
N GLY A 391 3.59 -29.28 -18.70
CA GLY A 391 2.68 -28.14 -18.63
C GLY A 391 1.43 -28.35 -17.77
N TYR A 392 1.44 -29.33 -16.86
CA TYR A 392 0.37 -29.64 -15.92
C TYR A 392 0.69 -29.14 -14.50
N GLY A 393 -0.32 -28.75 -13.73
CA GLY A 393 -0.16 -28.34 -12.33
C GLY A 393 0.60 -27.02 -12.18
N GLY A 394 -0.05 -25.89 -12.45
CA GLY A 394 0.59 -24.58 -12.49
C GLY A 394 1.12 -24.11 -11.13
N GLY A 395 0.43 -24.44 -10.04
CA GLY A 395 0.95 -24.36 -8.67
C GLY A 395 1.66 -25.66 -8.27
N ILE A 396 0.93 -26.77 -8.28
CA ILE A 396 1.31 -28.08 -7.76
C ILE A 396 1.00 -29.15 -8.81
N PHE A 397 1.92 -30.09 -8.97
CA PHE A 397 1.62 -31.40 -9.56
C PHE A 397 1.92 -32.49 -8.53
N ILE A 398 1.02 -33.46 -8.38
CA ILE A 398 1.21 -34.65 -7.55
C ILE A 398 1.10 -35.89 -8.44
N GLY A 399 2.18 -36.66 -8.54
CA GLY A 399 2.17 -38.01 -9.10
C GLY A 399 2.30 -39.04 -7.99
N GLU A 400 1.40 -40.00 -7.94
CA GLU A 400 1.52 -41.18 -7.09
C GLU A 400 1.71 -42.43 -7.97
N ARG A 401 2.71 -43.26 -7.64
CA ARG A 401 3.14 -44.40 -8.45
C ARG A 401 2.38 -45.69 -8.13
N GLU A 402 1.87 -45.86 -6.93
CA GLU A 402 1.15 -47.04 -6.47
C GLU A 402 -0.36 -46.75 -6.30
N THR A 403 -1.10 -47.61 -5.58
CA THR A 403 -2.53 -47.41 -5.29
C THR A 403 -2.71 -46.67 -3.96
N PHE A 404 -3.56 -45.65 -3.94
CA PHE A 404 -3.84 -44.86 -2.73
C PHE A 404 -4.58 -45.68 -1.64
N ASP A 405 -4.00 -45.69 -0.44
CA ASP A 405 -4.57 -46.28 0.78
C ASP A 405 -4.67 -45.20 1.88
N SER A 406 -5.89 -44.73 2.15
CA SER A 406 -6.20 -43.71 3.17
C SER A 406 -5.96 -44.16 4.62
N THR A 407 -5.56 -45.41 4.87
CA THR A 407 -5.12 -45.89 6.19
C THR A 407 -3.62 -45.72 6.42
N GLN A 408 -2.85 -45.50 5.35
CA GLN A 408 -1.39 -45.32 5.38
C GLN A 408 -1.01 -43.91 4.89
N THR A 409 -1.66 -43.41 3.85
CA THR A 409 -1.34 -42.14 3.21
C THR A 409 -2.24 -41.01 3.70
N ILE A 410 -1.63 -39.88 4.06
CA ILE A 410 -2.30 -38.60 4.24
C ILE A 410 -1.63 -37.57 3.32
N PHE A 411 -2.31 -37.23 2.22
CA PHE A 411 -2.09 -35.98 1.50
C PHE A 411 -3.06 -34.94 2.09
N ASP A 412 -2.55 -33.97 2.84
CA ASP A 412 -3.32 -32.91 3.47
C ASP A 412 -2.96 -31.54 2.85
N LEU A 413 -3.81 -31.07 1.94
CA LEU A 413 -3.74 -29.75 1.34
C LEU A 413 -4.72 -28.76 2.01
N ASN A 414 -5.14 -29.02 3.26
CA ASN A 414 -6.03 -28.10 3.96
C ASN A 414 -5.37 -26.71 4.14
N GLU A 415 -6.20 -25.66 4.19
CA GLU A 415 -5.77 -24.27 4.33
C GLU A 415 -4.83 -23.72 3.23
N MET A 416 -4.40 -24.51 2.23
CA MET A 416 -3.57 -23.99 1.13
C MET A 416 -4.25 -22.84 0.39
N LYS A 417 -3.46 -21.88 -0.09
CA LYS A 417 -3.99 -20.69 -0.78
C LYS A 417 -3.44 -20.59 -2.19
N ILE A 418 -4.30 -20.90 -3.15
CA ILE A 418 -4.01 -20.83 -4.58
C ILE A 418 -4.57 -19.54 -5.19
N GLU A 419 -3.75 -18.83 -5.98
CA GLU A 419 -4.16 -17.61 -6.70
C GLU A 419 -3.37 -17.40 -8.01
N GLY A 420 -4.08 -17.30 -9.14
CA GLY A 420 -3.51 -16.81 -10.41
C GLY A 420 -2.41 -17.69 -11.03
N ASN A 421 -2.24 -18.91 -10.53
CA ASN A 421 -1.33 -19.93 -11.08
C ASN A 421 -1.78 -20.35 -12.49
N LYS A 422 -0.86 -20.82 -13.34
CA LYS A 422 -1.17 -21.18 -14.73
C LYS A 422 -0.46 -22.45 -15.22
N ALA A 423 -1.23 -23.34 -15.84
CA ALA A 423 -0.76 -24.51 -16.54
C ALA A 423 -1.03 -24.37 -18.04
N ASP A 424 -0.03 -24.65 -18.88
CA ASP A 424 -0.20 -24.69 -20.34
C ASP A 424 -1.10 -25.83 -20.83
N LYS A 425 -1.41 -26.80 -19.97
CA LYS A 425 -2.34 -27.91 -20.20
C LYS A 425 -3.53 -27.82 -19.24
N LEU A 426 -3.50 -28.57 -18.13
CA LEU A 426 -4.61 -28.78 -17.20
C LEU A 426 -4.13 -28.63 -15.75
N GLY A 427 -5.04 -28.25 -14.85
CA GLY A 427 -4.76 -28.00 -13.44
C GLY A 427 -4.01 -26.68 -13.26
N GLN A 428 -4.73 -25.56 -13.35
CA GLN A 428 -4.13 -24.23 -13.28
C GLN A 428 -3.41 -24.02 -11.94
N SER A 429 -3.96 -24.55 -10.84
CA SER A 429 -3.29 -24.60 -9.55
C SER A 429 -2.86 -26.01 -9.13
N LEU A 430 -3.69 -27.04 -9.28
CA LEU A 430 -3.37 -28.43 -8.92
C LEU A 430 -3.67 -29.38 -10.09
N PHE A 431 -2.73 -30.29 -10.38
CA PHE A 431 -2.99 -31.48 -11.19
C PHE A 431 -2.52 -32.75 -10.46
N VAL A 432 -3.37 -33.78 -10.39
CA VAL A 432 -3.05 -35.05 -9.69
C VAL A 432 -3.17 -36.26 -10.62
N ALA A 433 -2.12 -37.08 -10.68
CA ALA A 433 -2.11 -38.38 -11.36
C ALA A 433 -1.97 -39.50 -10.30
N MET A 434 -3.09 -40.11 -9.91
CA MET A 434 -3.18 -41.07 -8.81
C MET A 434 -4.31 -42.08 -9.06
N ALA A 435 -4.14 -43.33 -8.63
CA ALA A 435 -5.22 -44.32 -8.61
C ALA A 435 -6.09 -44.16 -7.35
N ASP A 436 -7.39 -44.45 -7.45
CA ASP A 436 -8.39 -44.34 -6.36
C ASP A 436 -8.57 -42.92 -5.76
N ILE A 437 -8.45 -41.87 -6.59
CA ILE A 437 -8.65 -40.44 -6.21
C ILE A 437 -9.95 -40.19 -5.44
N GLU A 438 -11.04 -40.91 -5.77
CA GLU A 438 -12.32 -40.82 -5.04
C GLU A 438 -12.14 -41.03 -3.53
N LYS A 439 -11.30 -41.98 -3.10
CA LYS A 439 -11.04 -42.25 -1.67
C LYS A 439 -10.39 -41.07 -0.95
N TRP A 440 -9.50 -40.35 -1.63
CA TRP A 440 -8.83 -39.16 -1.09
C TRP A 440 -9.79 -37.96 -1.04
N CYS A 441 -10.59 -37.77 -2.08
CA CYS A 441 -11.59 -36.70 -2.15
C CYS A 441 -12.72 -36.88 -1.11
N LEU A 442 -13.10 -38.12 -0.83
CA LEU A 442 -14.04 -38.52 0.23
C LEU A 442 -13.39 -38.65 1.61
N GLN A 443 -12.08 -38.38 1.75
CA GLN A 443 -11.42 -38.36 3.06
C GLN A 443 -11.83 -37.07 3.79
N GLY A 444 -12.26 -37.20 5.06
CA GLY A 444 -12.85 -36.08 5.79
C GLY A 444 -14.27 -35.76 5.32
N ASN A 445 -14.61 -34.46 5.22
CA ASN A 445 -15.91 -33.99 4.73
C ASN A 445 -15.71 -33.06 3.54
N ALA A 446 -16.52 -33.20 2.48
CA ALA A 446 -16.64 -32.25 1.37
C ALA A 446 -15.29 -31.74 0.79
N GLY A 447 -14.32 -32.63 0.56
CA GLY A 447 -13.04 -32.30 -0.07
C GLY A 447 -12.02 -31.60 0.83
N TYR A 448 -12.19 -31.66 2.17
CA TYR A 448 -11.36 -30.99 3.18
C TYR A 448 -9.84 -31.06 2.91
N TYR A 449 -9.32 -32.26 2.60
CA TYR A 449 -7.90 -32.51 2.38
C TYR A 449 -7.37 -32.09 0.99
N VAL A 450 -8.24 -31.62 0.08
CA VAL A 450 -7.92 -31.34 -1.33
C VAL A 450 -8.12 -29.87 -1.71
N LYS A 451 -9.12 -29.20 -1.13
CA LYS A 451 -9.57 -27.87 -1.59
C LYS A 451 -8.62 -26.71 -1.32
N GLY A 452 -8.03 -26.64 -0.13
CA GLY A 452 -7.47 -25.37 0.38
C GLY A 452 -8.54 -24.27 0.41
N ASN A 453 -8.31 -23.18 -0.33
CA ASN A 453 -9.24 -22.07 -0.54
C ASN A 453 -10.14 -22.20 -1.79
N TYR A 454 -10.14 -23.35 -2.49
CA TYR A 454 -11.10 -23.61 -3.58
C TYR A 454 -12.55 -23.64 -3.05
N SER A 455 -13.49 -23.10 -3.82
CA SER A 455 -14.90 -23.08 -3.48
C SER A 455 -15.81 -23.50 -4.64
N ASP A 456 -16.69 -24.46 -4.33
CA ASP A 456 -17.67 -25.18 -5.17
C ASP A 456 -18.72 -24.28 -5.88
N THR A 457 -18.55 -22.96 -5.85
CA THR A 457 -19.53 -21.97 -6.35
C THR A 457 -18.89 -20.77 -7.07
N LEU A 458 -17.55 -20.71 -7.12
CA LEU A 458 -16.80 -19.50 -7.52
C LEU A 458 -15.47 -19.83 -8.19
N SER A 459 -14.75 -20.83 -7.69
CA SER A 459 -13.49 -21.25 -8.30
C SER A 459 -13.75 -21.85 -9.68
N ASN A 460 -12.84 -21.65 -10.62
CA ASN A 460 -12.95 -22.34 -11.89
C ASN A 460 -12.54 -23.80 -11.69
N GLU A 461 -13.40 -24.72 -12.11
CA GLU A 461 -13.19 -26.18 -12.11
C GLU A 461 -11.80 -26.62 -12.65
N ASN A 462 -11.19 -25.89 -13.60
CA ASN A 462 -9.85 -26.20 -14.13
C ASN A 462 -8.69 -25.84 -13.18
N GLU A 463 -8.95 -25.20 -12.03
CA GLU A 463 -7.96 -24.98 -10.97
C GLU A 463 -7.51 -26.30 -10.34
N LEU A 464 -8.45 -27.22 -10.06
CA LEU A 464 -8.19 -28.52 -9.42
C LEU A 464 -8.58 -29.66 -10.37
N MET A 465 -7.59 -30.17 -11.11
CA MET A 465 -7.74 -31.25 -12.08
C MET A 465 -7.07 -32.55 -11.63
N CYS A 466 -7.53 -33.69 -12.15
CA CYS A 466 -6.89 -34.97 -11.92
C CYS A 466 -7.05 -35.97 -13.08
N ILE A 467 -6.39 -37.12 -12.98
CA ILE A 467 -6.54 -38.29 -13.84
C ILE A 467 -6.40 -39.57 -13.00
N GLU A 468 -7.34 -40.52 -13.15
CA GLU A 468 -7.46 -41.74 -12.35
C GLU A 468 -6.47 -42.86 -12.75
N VAL A 469 -5.20 -42.49 -12.98
CA VAL A 469 -4.12 -43.44 -13.27
C VAL A 469 -2.88 -43.06 -12.47
N ASN A 470 -2.10 -44.05 -12.06
CA ASN A 470 -0.83 -43.78 -11.41
C ASN A 470 0.15 -43.03 -12.33
N GLN A 471 1.12 -42.33 -11.73
CA GLN A 471 2.11 -41.53 -12.45
C GLN A 471 2.85 -42.32 -13.54
N ASN A 472 3.16 -43.59 -13.27
CA ASN A 472 3.82 -44.47 -14.25
C ASN A 472 3.01 -44.65 -15.54
N THR A 473 1.67 -44.66 -15.44
CA THR A 473 0.75 -44.75 -16.58
C THR A 473 0.58 -43.38 -17.25
N PHE A 474 0.40 -42.31 -16.46
CA PHE A 474 0.34 -40.93 -16.96
C PHE A 474 1.58 -40.56 -17.79
N ASP A 475 2.78 -40.90 -17.30
CA ASP A 475 4.05 -40.65 -17.98
C ASP A 475 4.18 -41.34 -19.35
N GLY A 476 3.33 -42.34 -19.63
CA GLY A 476 3.27 -43.06 -20.91
C GLY A 476 2.12 -42.62 -21.83
N TYR A 477 1.20 -41.77 -21.38
CA TYR A 477 0.05 -41.33 -22.17
C TYR A 477 0.38 -40.15 -23.10
N SER A 478 -0.32 -40.08 -24.24
CA SER A 478 -0.32 -38.89 -25.09
C SER A 478 -1.17 -37.75 -24.53
N ASP A 479 -0.90 -36.52 -24.98
CA ASP A 479 -1.74 -35.33 -24.73
C ASP A 479 -3.25 -35.60 -24.92
N THR A 480 -3.62 -36.43 -25.90
CA THR A 480 -5.01 -36.76 -26.21
C THR A 480 -5.60 -37.71 -25.17
N GLU A 481 -4.88 -38.77 -24.82
CA GLU A 481 -5.31 -39.74 -23.80
C GLU A 481 -5.44 -39.06 -22.43
N ILE A 482 -4.50 -38.19 -22.07
CA ILE A 482 -4.59 -37.41 -20.82
C ILE A 482 -5.83 -36.53 -20.86
N ARG A 483 -6.08 -35.77 -21.94
CA ARG A 483 -7.26 -34.91 -22.05
C ARG A 483 -8.58 -35.68 -21.96
N SER A 484 -8.68 -36.84 -22.59
CA SER A 484 -9.89 -37.67 -22.58
C SER A 484 -10.12 -38.48 -21.30
N ASN A 485 -9.13 -38.56 -20.41
CA ASN A 485 -9.26 -39.25 -19.10
C ASN A 485 -9.11 -38.29 -17.90
N SER A 486 -8.83 -37.00 -18.13
CA SER A 486 -8.74 -36.00 -17.07
C SER A 486 -10.13 -35.55 -16.61
N LYS A 487 -10.27 -35.32 -15.31
CA LYS A 487 -11.52 -34.93 -14.65
C LYS A 487 -11.29 -33.70 -13.76
N TYR A 488 -12.39 -33.01 -13.44
CA TYR A 488 -12.42 -32.05 -12.32
C TYR A 488 -12.38 -32.82 -11.00
N LEU A 489 -11.71 -32.27 -9.98
CA LEU A 489 -11.68 -32.87 -8.65
C LEU A 489 -12.98 -32.61 -7.85
N GLU A 490 -13.74 -31.56 -8.18
CA GLU A 490 -14.93 -31.19 -7.42
C GLU A 490 -16.05 -32.26 -7.34
N PRO A 491 -16.45 -32.92 -8.45
CA PRO A 491 -17.55 -33.89 -8.43
C PRO A 491 -17.35 -35.11 -7.53
N TYR A 492 -16.13 -35.36 -7.04
CA TYR A 492 -15.86 -36.44 -6.06
C TYR A 492 -16.30 -36.10 -4.63
N TRP A 493 -16.48 -34.82 -4.31
CA TRP A 493 -16.94 -34.36 -2.99
C TRP A 493 -18.22 -33.53 -3.02
N ASN A 494 -18.56 -32.95 -4.17
CA ASN A 494 -19.81 -32.24 -4.43
C ASN A 494 -20.62 -33.03 -5.46
N LEU A 495 -21.57 -33.86 -4.99
CA LEU A 495 -22.37 -34.73 -5.87
C LEU A 495 -23.35 -33.97 -6.78
N ASP A 496 -23.57 -32.67 -6.52
CA ASP A 496 -24.37 -31.78 -7.38
C ASP A 496 -23.50 -31.04 -8.43
N ALA A 497 -22.17 -31.26 -8.47
CA ALA A 497 -21.27 -30.63 -9.44
C ALA A 497 -21.22 -31.38 -10.79
N CYS A 498 -21.19 -30.59 -11.87
CA CYS A 498 -21.18 -31.07 -13.25
C CYS A 498 -19.85 -31.77 -13.61
N GLN A 499 -19.89 -32.85 -14.40
CA GLN A 499 -18.69 -33.45 -14.99
C GLN A 499 -18.50 -33.04 -16.46
N ILE A 500 -17.28 -33.22 -16.97
CA ILE A 500 -17.04 -33.25 -18.42
C ILE A 500 -17.83 -34.44 -19.01
N ASP A 501 -18.71 -34.15 -19.96
CA ASP A 501 -19.53 -35.13 -20.71
C ASP A 501 -20.52 -36.00 -19.88
N ASP A 502 -21.20 -35.44 -18.87
CA ASP A 502 -22.36 -36.11 -18.23
C ASP A 502 -23.66 -35.95 -19.04
N GLU A 503 -24.40 -37.05 -19.25
CA GLU A 503 -25.69 -37.07 -19.98
C GLU A 503 -26.92 -36.88 -19.06
N ARG A 504 -26.74 -36.64 -17.75
CA ARG A 504 -27.82 -36.68 -16.74
C ARG A 504 -28.33 -35.30 -16.30
N ASP A 505 -29.26 -34.76 -17.10
CA ASP A 505 -29.99 -33.49 -16.91
C ASP A 505 -29.13 -32.20 -16.96
N GLU A 506 -29.78 -31.05 -17.22
CA GLU A 506 -29.10 -29.76 -17.42
C GLU A 506 -28.44 -29.26 -16.13
N CYS A 507 -27.09 -29.17 -16.12
CA CYS A 507 -26.32 -28.56 -15.03
C CYS A 507 -26.77 -27.11 -14.77
N LYS A 508 -27.20 -26.82 -13.54
CA LYS A 508 -27.87 -25.57 -13.18
C LYS A 508 -26.88 -24.49 -12.78
N CYS A 509 -26.48 -23.71 -13.77
CA CYS A 509 -25.65 -22.52 -13.58
C CYS A 509 -26.22 -21.54 -12.55
N ILE A 510 -25.34 -20.97 -11.72
CA ILE A 510 -25.63 -19.79 -10.92
C ILE A 510 -25.94 -18.64 -11.90
N PRO A 511 -27.04 -17.87 -11.72
CA PRO A 511 -27.46 -16.87 -12.70
C PRO A 511 -26.42 -15.77 -13.00
N ILE A 512 -25.52 -15.51 -12.06
CA ILE A 512 -24.51 -14.44 -12.11
C ILE A 512 -23.18 -14.97 -11.59
N GLY A 513 -22.09 -14.64 -12.28
CA GLY A 513 -20.73 -14.87 -11.83
C GLY A 513 -20.22 -16.31 -11.91
N ASP A 514 -21.02 -17.25 -12.40
CA ASP A 514 -20.62 -18.65 -12.49
C ASP A 514 -19.35 -18.80 -13.35
N MET A 515 -18.35 -19.47 -12.78
CA MET A 515 -17.04 -19.65 -13.40
C MET A 515 -16.87 -21.02 -14.05
N HIS A 516 -17.83 -21.94 -13.93
CA HIS A 516 -17.79 -23.23 -14.63
C HIS A 516 -17.88 -23.03 -16.16
N THR A 517 -17.12 -23.80 -16.92
CA THR A 517 -16.99 -23.62 -18.37
C THR A 517 -18.27 -23.97 -19.12
N HIS A 518 -19.04 -24.94 -18.62
CA HIS A 518 -20.36 -25.29 -19.16
C HIS A 518 -21.39 -24.15 -19.03
N CYS A 519 -21.19 -23.22 -18.08
CA CYS A 519 -22.05 -22.06 -17.86
C CYS A 519 -21.73 -20.84 -18.74
N ALA A 520 -20.71 -20.93 -19.60
CA ALA A 520 -20.26 -19.85 -20.47
C ALA A 520 -21.33 -19.42 -21.49
N GLY A 521 -22.08 -18.37 -21.15
CA GLY A 521 -23.17 -17.82 -21.97
C GLY A 521 -24.57 -18.07 -21.39
N VAL A 522 -24.70 -18.92 -20.37
CA VAL A 522 -25.91 -19.07 -19.55
C VAL A 522 -25.86 -18.10 -18.38
N THR A 523 -24.73 -18.04 -17.68
CA THR A 523 -24.51 -17.11 -16.55
C THR A 523 -24.16 -15.69 -17.02
N ILE A 524 -24.55 -14.69 -16.22
CA ILE A 524 -24.14 -13.31 -16.40
C ILE A 524 -22.79 -13.11 -15.67
N LEU A 525 -21.68 -13.12 -16.42
CA LEU A 525 -20.34 -12.81 -15.88
C LEU A 525 -20.36 -11.55 -15.02
N CYS A 526 -19.61 -11.51 -13.91
CA CYS A 526 -19.59 -10.38 -12.97
C CYS A 526 -19.35 -9.01 -13.63
N ASN A 527 -18.41 -8.94 -14.59
CA ASN A 527 -18.12 -7.71 -15.36
C ASN A 527 -19.22 -7.34 -16.40
N LYS A 528 -20.23 -8.19 -16.57
CA LYS A 528 -21.42 -8.00 -17.40
C LYS A 528 -22.72 -7.86 -16.61
N ALA A 529 -22.75 -8.13 -15.31
CA ALA A 529 -23.90 -7.86 -14.48
C ALA A 529 -24.20 -6.34 -14.39
N SER A 530 -25.42 -6.01 -13.97
CA SER A 530 -25.81 -4.69 -13.48
C SER A 530 -25.63 -4.59 -11.98
N GLN A 531 -25.63 -3.35 -11.48
CA GLN A 531 -25.54 -3.02 -10.07
C GLN A 531 -26.61 -3.72 -9.21
N SER A 532 -27.84 -3.82 -9.72
CA SER A 532 -28.97 -4.50 -9.05
C SER A 532 -28.93 -6.02 -9.14
N GLU A 533 -28.27 -6.58 -10.15
CA GLU A 533 -28.07 -8.04 -10.26
C GLU A 533 -27.01 -8.51 -9.24
N LEU A 534 -25.96 -7.72 -9.00
CA LEU A 534 -24.94 -8.02 -7.99
C LEU A 534 -25.41 -7.83 -6.54
N ALA A 535 -26.56 -7.18 -6.31
CA ALA A 535 -27.08 -6.94 -4.97
C ALA A 535 -27.56 -8.26 -4.31
N GLY A 536 -26.74 -8.79 -3.41
CA GLY A 536 -26.96 -10.10 -2.76
C GLY A 536 -26.15 -11.27 -3.37
N VAL A 537 -25.29 -11.00 -4.36
CA VAL A 537 -24.28 -11.94 -4.84
C VAL A 537 -23.02 -11.77 -3.98
N SER A 538 -22.53 -12.83 -3.31
CA SER A 538 -21.34 -12.71 -2.44
C SER A 538 -20.13 -12.10 -3.16
N THR A 539 -19.29 -11.35 -2.44
CA THR A 539 -17.96 -10.95 -2.92
C THR A 539 -17.11 -12.12 -3.40
N ASP A 540 -17.34 -13.31 -2.87
CA ASP A 540 -16.61 -14.51 -3.27
C ASP A 540 -16.99 -14.94 -4.71
N ILE A 541 -18.28 -14.82 -5.09
CA ILE A 541 -18.79 -15.13 -6.44
C ILE A 541 -18.33 -14.05 -7.43
N CYS A 542 -18.47 -12.79 -7.03
CA CYS A 542 -18.10 -11.64 -7.84
C CYS A 542 -17.29 -10.65 -7.00
N GLY A 543 -15.98 -10.59 -7.23
CA GLY A 543 -15.10 -9.60 -6.59
C GLY A 543 -15.59 -8.16 -6.77
N CYS A 544 -15.26 -7.30 -5.82
CA CYS A 544 -15.77 -5.93 -5.71
C CYS A 544 -15.54 -5.08 -6.97
N ILE A 545 -16.58 -4.38 -7.42
CA ILE A 545 -16.45 -3.39 -8.50
C ILE A 545 -15.87 -2.08 -7.92
N PRO A 546 -14.81 -1.49 -8.51
CA PRO A 546 -14.17 -0.28 -7.95
C PRO A 546 -15.06 0.97 -7.86
N ILE A 547 -16.15 1.04 -8.64
CA ILE A 547 -17.09 2.16 -8.67
C ILE A 547 -18.51 1.59 -8.75
N GLY A 548 -19.37 1.95 -7.81
CA GLY A 548 -20.79 1.65 -7.84
C GLY A 548 -21.18 0.23 -7.39
N ASP A 549 -20.36 -0.47 -6.61
CA ASP A 549 -20.83 -1.71 -5.98
C ASP A 549 -21.85 -1.40 -4.86
N LEU A 550 -22.98 -2.12 -4.80
CA LEU A 550 -23.97 -1.92 -3.73
C LEU A 550 -23.64 -2.69 -2.45
N ARG A 551 -22.69 -3.63 -2.50
CA ARG A 551 -22.29 -4.47 -1.37
C ARG A 551 -21.32 -3.72 -0.45
N THR A 552 -21.67 -2.49 -0.04
CA THR A 552 -20.78 -1.56 0.67
C THR A 552 -20.32 -2.06 2.05
N SER A 553 -20.96 -3.11 2.59
CA SER A 553 -20.53 -3.85 3.78
C SER A 553 -19.38 -4.84 3.53
N GLU A 554 -19.30 -5.41 2.33
CA GLU A 554 -18.29 -6.39 1.91
C GLU A 554 -17.19 -5.74 1.04
N CYS A 555 -17.53 -4.65 0.35
CA CYS A 555 -16.69 -3.88 -0.56
C CYS A 555 -16.47 -2.44 -0.06
N PRO A 556 -15.74 -2.22 1.06
CA PRO A 556 -15.55 -0.88 1.64
C PRO A 556 -14.77 0.08 0.71
N GLU A 557 -13.94 -0.46 -0.19
CA GLU A 557 -13.11 0.32 -1.13
C GLU A 557 -13.86 0.75 -2.41
N THR A 558 -15.14 0.42 -2.58
CA THR A 558 -15.91 0.85 -3.76
C THR A 558 -16.26 2.34 -3.66
N ILE A 559 -16.10 3.09 -4.75
CA ILE A 559 -16.55 4.49 -4.82
C ILE A 559 -18.05 4.52 -5.14
N PRO A 560 -18.94 5.01 -4.25
CA PRO A 560 -20.38 5.06 -4.54
C PRO A 560 -20.72 5.95 -5.73
N CYS A 561 -21.74 5.60 -6.51
CA CYS A 561 -22.11 6.33 -7.74
C CYS A 561 -22.48 7.81 -7.50
N ASP A 562 -22.99 8.14 -6.32
CA ASP A 562 -23.28 9.49 -5.81
C ASP A 562 -22.00 10.32 -5.51
N LYS A 563 -20.86 9.65 -5.27
CA LYS A 563 -19.56 10.29 -4.98
C LYS A 563 -18.53 10.16 -6.11
N ALA A 564 -18.82 9.35 -7.13
CA ALA A 564 -17.97 9.14 -8.29
C ALA A 564 -17.73 10.44 -9.08
N SER A 565 -16.45 10.75 -9.33
CA SER A 565 -16.02 11.93 -10.10
C SER A 565 -16.26 11.79 -11.60
N SER A 566 -16.07 12.88 -12.35
CA SER A 566 -16.15 12.89 -13.82
C SER A 566 -15.17 11.91 -14.49
N THR A 567 -13.98 11.70 -13.92
CA THR A 567 -13.04 10.68 -14.44
C THR A 567 -13.51 9.26 -14.12
N ASN A 568 -14.11 9.02 -12.94
CA ASN A 568 -14.70 7.72 -12.59
C ASN A 568 -15.89 7.34 -13.49
N LEU A 569 -16.76 8.32 -13.81
CA LEU A 569 -17.93 8.08 -14.67
C LEU A 569 -17.58 8.00 -16.17
N THR A 570 -16.43 8.52 -16.60
CA THR A 570 -16.06 8.55 -18.02
C THR A 570 -15.93 7.14 -18.60
N GLY A 571 -16.75 6.83 -19.60
CA GLY A 571 -16.78 5.51 -20.26
C GLY A 571 -17.58 4.43 -19.50
N LEU A 572 -18.02 4.68 -18.26
CA LEU A 572 -18.72 3.71 -17.42
C LEU A 572 -20.12 3.34 -17.98
N PRO A 573 -20.54 2.06 -17.99
CA PRO A 573 -21.88 1.66 -18.41
C PRO A 573 -22.99 2.24 -17.52
N LYS A 574 -24.15 2.58 -18.11
CA LYS A 574 -25.33 3.05 -17.34
C LYS A 574 -25.81 2.02 -16.30
N LYS A 575 -25.66 0.73 -16.58
CA LYS A 575 -26.04 -0.38 -15.68
C LYS A 575 -25.18 -0.52 -14.41
N ILE A 576 -24.09 0.25 -14.28
CA ILE A 576 -23.23 0.26 -13.08
C ILE A 576 -23.49 1.52 -12.25
N CYS A 577 -23.55 2.68 -12.91
CA CYS A 577 -24.06 3.91 -12.30
C CYS A 577 -25.05 4.58 -13.25
N ASP A 578 -26.22 4.93 -12.73
CA ASP A 578 -27.26 5.65 -13.47
C ASP A 578 -26.78 7.04 -13.97
N CYS A 579 -27.53 7.64 -14.89
CA CYS A 579 -27.15 8.94 -15.47
C CYS A 579 -27.36 10.08 -14.47
N ARG A 580 -26.35 10.95 -14.29
CA ARG A 580 -26.51 12.17 -13.47
C ARG A 580 -27.34 13.22 -14.22
N SER A 581 -28.20 13.94 -13.50
CA SER A 581 -28.98 15.07 -14.01
C SER A 581 -28.11 16.22 -14.52
N ILE A 582 -26.97 16.44 -13.86
CA ILE A 582 -26.00 17.51 -14.18
C ILE A 582 -24.60 16.90 -14.26
N GLY A 583 -23.77 17.42 -15.17
CA GLY A 583 -22.34 17.14 -15.24
C GLY A 583 -21.92 15.78 -15.77
N ASP A 584 -22.83 14.92 -16.24
CA ASP A 584 -22.46 13.55 -16.64
C ASP A 584 -21.54 13.56 -17.88
N PRO A 585 -20.30 13.05 -17.77
CA PRO A 585 -19.35 13.04 -18.88
C PRO A 585 -19.79 12.11 -20.02
N ARG A 586 -20.71 11.17 -19.76
CA ARG A 586 -21.15 10.14 -20.71
C ARG A 586 -22.20 10.67 -21.69
N ARG A 587 -22.02 11.88 -22.25
CA ARG A 587 -22.99 12.62 -23.09
C ARG A 587 -23.68 11.78 -24.20
N LYS A 588 -23.01 10.75 -24.76
CA LYS A 588 -23.59 9.81 -25.75
C LYS A 588 -24.55 8.75 -25.17
N ARG A 589 -24.47 8.44 -23.88
CA ARG A 589 -25.32 7.48 -23.14
C ARG A 589 -26.31 8.17 -22.20
N CYS A 590 -25.97 9.37 -21.74
CA CYS A 590 -26.76 10.21 -20.84
C CYS A 590 -27.06 11.56 -21.53
N PRO A 591 -27.90 11.59 -22.58
CA PRO A 591 -28.13 12.79 -23.39
C PRO A 591 -28.98 13.86 -22.68
N THR A 592 -29.60 13.52 -21.54
CA THR A 592 -30.45 14.41 -20.72
C THR A 592 -29.69 15.06 -19.57
N SER A 593 -28.35 15.01 -19.55
CA SER A 593 -27.54 15.62 -18.49
C SER A 593 -27.16 17.06 -18.85
N THR A 594 -27.49 18.01 -17.99
CA THR A 594 -27.14 19.43 -18.15
C THR A 594 -25.62 19.60 -17.99
N PRO A 595 -24.90 20.24 -18.93
CA PRO A 595 -23.49 20.55 -18.74
C PRO A 595 -23.28 21.49 -17.55
N CYS A 596 -22.17 21.32 -16.80
CA CYS A 596 -21.84 22.19 -15.66
C CYS A 596 -21.83 23.69 -16.02
N GLU A 597 -21.32 24.00 -17.22
CA GLU A 597 -21.25 25.35 -17.82
C GLU A 597 -22.63 25.96 -18.17
N SER A 598 -23.71 25.19 -18.00
CA SER A 598 -25.09 25.56 -18.36
C SER A 598 -26.10 25.29 -17.24
N ALA A 599 -25.64 24.86 -16.06
CA ALA A 599 -26.43 24.80 -14.84
C ALA A 599 -26.32 26.15 -14.10
N THR A 600 -27.33 26.50 -13.32
CA THR A 600 -27.29 27.65 -12.39
C THR A 600 -26.46 27.35 -11.13
N ALA A 601 -26.06 28.37 -10.37
CA ALA A 601 -25.35 28.17 -9.10
C ALA A 601 -26.15 27.33 -8.08
N VAL A 602 -27.49 27.45 -8.08
CA VAL A 602 -28.40 26.65 -7.23
C VAL A 602 -28.44 25.19 -7.70
N GLU A 603 -28.50 24.94 -9.01
CA GLU A 603 -28.42 23.58 -9.56
C GLU A 603 -27.07 22.90 -9.29
N LEU A 604 -26.00 23.68 -9.05
CA LEU A 604 -24.68 23.17 -8.70
C LEU A 604 -24.49 22.91 -7.19
N GLU A 605 -25.39 23.37 -6.32
CA GLU A 605 -25.24 23.30 -4.85
C GLU A 605 -25.04 21.86 -4.34
N ASP A 606 -25.85 20.90 -4.83
CA ASP A 606 -25.74 19.47 -4.51
C ASP A 606 -24.75 18.68 -5.42
N VAL A 607 -24.00 19.36 -6.30
CA VAL A 607 -23.15 18.69 -7.31
C VAL A 607 -21.69 18.63 -6.84
N PRO A 608 -21.11 17.44 -6.60
CA PRO A 608 -19.74 17.33 -6.08
C PRO A 608 -18.68 18.02 -6.95
N VAL A 609 -17.69 18.66 -6.33
CA VAL A 609 -16.60 19.35 -7.05
C VAL A 609 -15.79 18.45 -7.99
N GLY A 610 -15.76 17.14 -7.74
CA GLY A 610 -15.17 16.13 -8.63
C GLY A 610 -15.97 15.85 -9.91
N LEU A 611 -17.23 16.29 -10.00
CA LEU A 611 -18.08 16.15 -11.18
C LEU A 611 -18.20 17.47 -11.96
N CYS A 612 -18.46 18.58 -11.24
CA CYS A 612 -18.44 19.94 -11.79
C CYS A 612 -17.50 20.81 -10.96
N ALA A 613 -16.48 21.38 -11.60
CA ALA A 613 -15.47 22.22 -10.93
C ALA A 613 -16.08 23.47 -10.25
N CYS A 614 -15.34 24.09 -9.34
CA CYS A 614 -15.74 25.33 -8.67
C CYS A 614 -15.81 26.52 -9.63
N LEU A 615 -16.83 27.35 -9.48
CA LEU A 615 -16.94 28.65 -10.12
C LEU A 615 -15.98 29.63 -9.44
N VAL A 616 -15.34 30.51 -10.22
CA VAL A 616 -14.39 31.51 -9.70
C VAL A 616 -15.10 32.62 -8.90
N ILE A 617 -16.37 32.89 -9.24
CA ILE A 617 -17.24 33.88 -8.62
C ILE A 617 -18.63 33.24 -8.48
N GLY A 618 -19.30 33.39 -7.34
CA GLY A 618 -20.69 32.96 -7.15
C GLY A 618 -20.94 31.46 -6.95
N ASP A 619 -19.95 30.67 -6.50
CA ASP A 619 -20.20 29.26 -6.14
C ASP A 619 -20.87 29.14 -4.75
N LEU A 620 -22.05 28.51 -4.69
CA LEU A 620 -22.77 28.30 -3.43
C LEU A 620 -22.18 27.19 -2.56
N ARG A 621 -21.30 26.33 -3.10
CA ARG A 621 -20.63 25.23 -2.36
C ARG A 621 -19.49 25.74 -1.49
N GLN A 622 -19.71 26.76 -0.65
CA GLN A 622 -18.66 27.54 0.04
C GLN A 622 -17.68 26.69 0.88
N THR A 623 -18.11 25.51 1.36
CA THR A 623 -17.27 24.55 2.08
C THR A 623 -16.25 23.82 1.21
N GLU A 624 -16.64 23.43 -0.02
CA GLU A 624 -15.75 22.73 -0.97
C GLU A 624 -15.01 23.73 -1.88
N CYS A 625 -15.70 24.80 -2.28
CA CYS A 625 -15.25 25.86 -3.18
C CYS A 625 -14.80 27.13 -2.45
N SER A 626 -14.03 26.98 -1.37
CA SER A 626 -13.53 28.06 -0.49
C SER A 626 -12.63 29.13 -1.13
N GLN A 627 -12.42 29.08 -2.46
CA GLN A 627 -11.72 30.09 -3.25
C GLN A 627 -12.65 30.88 -4.19
N SER A 628 -13.96 30.55 -4.23
CA SER A 628 -14.94 31.32 -4.99
C SER A 628 -15.16 32.68 -4.35
N GLN A 629 -15.35 33.70 -5.19
CA GLN A 629 -15.44 35.09 -4.77
C GLN A 629 -16.91 35.55 -4.72
N ASP A 630 -17.24 36.34 -3.71
CA ASP A 630 -18.59 36.87 -3.52
C ASP A 630 -18.91 37.94 -4.59
N CYS A 631 -20.05 37.78 -5.24
CA CYS A 631 -20.58 38.68 -6.27
C CYS A 631 -20.67 40.14 -5.79
N GLU A 632 -21.05 40.38 -4.53
CA GLU A 632 -21.22 41.73 -3.98
C GLU A 632 -19.88 42.47 -3.77
N THR A 633 -18.75 41.75 -3.81
CA THR A 633 -17.40 42.31 -3.64
C THR A 633 -16.69 42.63 -4.95
N LYS A 634 -17.29 42.29 -6.10
CA LYS A 634 -16.69 42.43 -7.42
C LYS A 634 -16.85 43.83 -8.01
N SER A 635 -15.89 44.24 -8.82
CA SER A 635 -15.96 45.49 -9.55
C SER A 635 -16.89 45.41 -10.77
N THR A 636 -17.31 46.59 -11.24
CA THR A 636 -18.09 46.80 -12.47
C THR A 636 -17.45 46.18 -13.73
N GLU A 637 -16.13 45.90 -13.74
CA GLU A 637 -15.48 45.23 -14.88
C GLU A 637 -15.47 43.70 -14.74
N GLU A 638 -15.38 43.19 -13.51
CA GLU A 638 -15.42 41.75 -13.23
C GLU A 638 -16.82 41.17 -13.41
N LEU A 639 -17.88 41.89 -13.02
CA LEU A 639 -19.25 41.40 -13.14
C LEU A 639 -19.76 41.27 -14.58
N LYS A 640 -19.22 42.05 -15.53
CA LYS A 640 -19.63 42.03 -16.96
C LYS A 640 -19.55 40.66 -17.63
N SER A 641 -18.66 39.79 -17.16
CA SER A 641 -18.43 38.46 -17.72
C SER A 641 -19.11 37.34 -16.92
N VAL A 642 -19.88 37.66 -15.87
CA VAL A 642 -20.53 36.67 -14.98
C VAL A 642 -22.04 36.61 -15.26
N PRO A 643 -22.54 35.51 -15.85
CA PRO A 643 -23.97 35.29 -16.07
C PRO A 643 -24.83 35.48 -14.82
N VAL A 644 -26.04 36.02 -15.00
CA VAL A 644 -27.01 36.24 -13.91
C VAL A 644 -27.47 34.96 -13.20
N GLY A 645 -27.27 33.78 -13.83
CA GLY A 645 -27.50 32.47 -13.22
C GLY A 645 -26.40 32.00 -12.24
N PHE A 646 -25.29 32.75 -12.14
CA PHE A 646 -24.21 32.51 -11.18
C PHE A 646 -24.07 33.65 -10.15
N CYS A 647 -24.24 34.90 -10.58
CA CYS A 647 -24.31 36.05 -9.67
C CYS A 647 -25.63 36.81 -9.88
N PRO A 648 -26.49 36.96 -8.84
CA PRO A 648 -27.65 37.84 -8.87
C PRO A 648 -27.31 39.28 -9.28
N CYS A 649 -28.32 40.04 -9.71
CA CYS A 649 -28.17 41.46 -10.04
C CYS A 649 -27.97 42.32 -8.79
N ILE A 650 -27.04 43.27 -8.83
CA ILE A 650 -26.82 44.23 -7.73
C ILE A 650 -27.71 45.46 -7.88
N SER A 651 -28.23 45.98 -6.76
CA SER A 651 -29.28 47.01 -6.74
C SER A 651 -28.86 48.37 -7.31
N ILE A 652 -27.57 48.68 -7.31
CA ILE A 652 -27.00 49.96 -7.78
C ILE A 652 -25.75 49.64 -8.60
N GLY A 653 -25.64 50.21 -9.80
CA GLY A 653 -24.43 50.15 -10.62
C GLY A 653 -24.12 48.82 -11.31
N ASP A 654 -25.08 47.90 -11.45
CA ASP A 654 -24.82 46.64 -12.18
C ASP A 654 -24.51 46.92 -13.66
N PRO A 655 -23.38 46.44 -14.21
CA PRO A 655 -23.01 46.68 -15.59
C PRO A 655 -23.75 45.80 -16.61
N ARG A 656 -24.46 44.76 -16.17
CA ARG A 656 -25.06 43.75 -17.06
C ARG A 656 -26.40 44.25 -17.59
N SER A 657 -26.57 44.17 -18.92
CA SER A 657 -27.80 44.56 -19.62
C SER A 657 -29.07 43.85 -19.15
N GLU A 658 -28.89 42.68 -18.55
CA GLU A 658 -29.93 41.80 -18.00
C GLU A 658 -30.49 42.32 -16.66
N CYS A 659 -29.77 43.19 -15.96
CA CYS A 659 -30.09 43.70 -14.63
C CYS A 659 -30.91 45.00 -14.69
N VAL A 660 -32.08 44.94 -15.32
CA VAL A 660 -32.91 46.10 -15.67
C VAL A 660 -33.38 46.98 -14.50
N ASP A 661 -33.44 46.43 -13.28
CA ASP A 661 -33.90 47.13 -12.08
C ASP A 661 -32.76 47.85 -11.33
N THR A 662 -31.51 47.80 -11.81
CA THR A 662 -30.36 48.43 -11.14
C THR A 662 -30.40 49.96 -11.27
N VAL A 663 -30.12 50.68 -10.17
CA VAL A 663 -30.04 52.14 -10.18
C VAL A 663 -28.69 52.57 -10.75
N ALA A 664 -28.71 53.34 -11.84
CA ALA A 664 -27.49 53.90 -12.42
C ALA A 664 -26.86 54.94 -11.49
N CYS A 665 -25.54 54.90 -11.33
CA CYS A 665 -24.79 55.71 -10.35
C CYS A 665 -25.00 57.23 -10.51
N ASP A 666 -25.24 57.72 -11.72
CA ASP A 666 -25.52 59.13 -12.04
C ASP A 666 -26.95 59.59 -11.67
N LYS A 667 -27.81 58.65 -11.26
CA LYS A 667 -29.21 58.87 -10.86
C LYS A 667 -29.50 58.44 -9.41
N ALA A 668 -28.54 57.81 -8.76
CA ALA A 668 -28.60 57.40 -7.37
C ALA A 668 -28.79 58.62 -6.44
N SER A 669 -29.50 58.42 -5.33
CA SER A 669 -29.59 59.44 -4.28
C SER A 669 -28.28 59.61 -3.52
N LYS A 670 -28.21 60.66 -2.72
CA LYS A 670 -27.11 60.89 -1.78
C LYS A 670 -27.00 59.74 -0.76
N GLU A 671 -28.12 59.19 -0.32
CA GLU A 671 -28.18 58.03 0.57
C GLU A 671 -27.64 56.77 -0.14
N ASP A 672 -28.08 56.49 -1.37
CA ASP A 672 -27.63 55.34 -2.18
C ASP A 672 -26.11 55.34 -2.42
N LEU A 673 -25.51 56.52 -2.59
CA LEU A 673 -24.06 56.68 -2.78
C LEU A 673 -23.28 56.69 -1.45
N THR A 674 -23.92 56.90 -0.29
CA THR A 674 -23.19 57.07 0.97
C THR A 674 -22.58 55.75 1.45
N GLY A 675 -21.26 55.66 1.34
CA GLY A 675 -20.48 54.46 1.69
C GLY A 675 -20.38 53.41 0.56
N LEU A 676 -21.00 53.66 -0.61
CA LEU A 676 -20.97 52.73 -1.74
C LEU A 676 -19.57 52.72 -2.40
N PRO A 677 -18.87 51.57 -2.49
CA PRO A 677 -17.50 51.50 -3.01
C PRO A 677 -17.33 52.05 -4.43
N THR A 678 -16.22 52.76 -4.67
CA THR A 678 -15.95 53.43 -5.97
C THR A 678 -15.64 52.46 -7.12
N ASN A 679 -15.40 51.18 -6.82
CA ASN A 679 -15.27 50.09 -7.79
C ASN A 679 -16.62 49.44 -8.19
N ILE A 680 -17.72 49.80 -7.50
CA ILE A 680 -19.10 49.41 -7.85
C ILE A 680 -19.78 50.57 -8.58
N CYS A 681 -19.72 51.78 -8.00
CA CYS A 681 -20.19 53.00 -8.63
C CYS A 681 -19.11 54.06 -8.72
N THR A 682 -18.80 54.52 -9.93
CA THR A 682 -17.88 55.64 -10.17
C THR A 682 -18.35 56.93 -9.48
N CYS A 683 -17.43 57.86 -9.25
CA CYS A 683 -17.72 59.14 -8.63
C CYS A 683 -18.60 60.03 -9.52
N VAL A 684 -19.68 60.59 -8.98
CA VAL A 684 -20.54 61.53 -9.70
C VAL A 684 -19.93 62.94 -9.71
N GLY A 685 -20.06 63.66 -10.83
CA GLY A 685 -19.30 64.89 -11.08
C GLY A 685 -19.71 66.10 -10.22
N PHE A 686 -20.88 66.05 -9.58
CA PHE A 686 -21.39 67.05 -8.64
C PHE A 686 -22.13 66.35 -7.50
N GLY A 687 -21.98 66.83 -6.28
CA GLY A 687 -22.75 66.38 -5.11
C GLY A 687 -22.37 65.03 -4.50
N ASP A 688 -21.29 64.36 -4.94
CA ASP A 688 -20.95 63.02 -4.43
C ASP A 688 -20.59 63.06 -2.92
N PRO A 689 -21.33 62.34 -2.05
CA PRO A 689 -21.10 62.37 -0.60
C PRO A 689 -19.81 61.66 -0.17
N ARG A 690 -19.18 60.85 -1.03
CA ARG A 690 -18.02 60.00 -0.69
C ARG A 690 -16.72 60.81 -0.69
N GLN A 691 -16.48 61.53 0.40
CA GLN A 691 -15.23 62.25 0.63
C GLN A 691 -14.37 61.53 1.69
N PRO A 692 -13.06 61.32 1.44
CA PRO A 692 -12.22 61.93 0.39
C PRO A 692 -12.13 61.15 -0.94
N GLU A 693 -12.82 60.02 -1.10
CA GLU A 693 -12.64 59.10 -2.24
C GLU A 693 -12.95 59.76 -3.59
N CYS A 694 -14.00 60.58 -3.64
CA CYS A 694 -14.48 61.30 -4.82
C CYS A 694 -14.06 62.77 -4.82
N TYR A 695 -12.76 63.04 -4.60
CA TYR A 695 -12.18 64.38 -4.49
C TYR A 695 -12.38 65.30 -5.72
N GLU A 696 -12.74 64.77 -6.89
CA GLU A 696 -13.02 65.56 -8.10
C GLU A 696 -14.48 66.01 -8.23
N THR A 697 -15.39 65.52 -7.37
CA THR A 697 -16.76 66.00 -7.34
C THR A 697 -16.80 67.48 -6.94
N LYS A 698 -17.77 68.22 -7.47
CA LYS A 698 -17.96 69.64 -7.14
C LYS A 698 -19.20 69.83 -6.26
N PRO A 699 -19.23 70.88 -5.42
CA PRO A 699 -20.47 71.29 -4.75
C PRO A 699 -21.58 71.51 -5.77
N CYS A 700 -22.82 71.17 -5.40
CA CYS A 700 -23.99 71.32 -6.27
C CYS A 700 -24.12 72.76 -6.81
N GLU A 701 -23.81 73.74 -5.97
CA GLU A 701 -23.85 75.18 -6.21
C GLU A 701 -22.85 75.64 -7.29
N ALA A 702 -21.88 74.79 -7.65
CA ALA A 702 -20.93 75.03 -8.74
C ALA A 702 -21.39 74.44 -10.09
N ALA A 703 -22.58 73.83 -10.16
CA ALA A 703 -23.16 73.32 -11.40
C ALA A 703 -23.80 74.45 -12.24
N PRO A 704 -23.46 74.59 -13.54
CA PRO A 704 -24.20 75.45 -14.45
C PRO A 704 -25.66 74.96 -14.61
N ALA A 705 -26.60 75.88 -14.86
CA ALA A 705 -28.04 75.59 -15.01
C ALA A 705 -28.33 74.37 -15.93
N GLU A 706 -27.76 74.35 -17.13
CA GLU A 706 -27.89 73.27 -18.14
C GLU A 706 -27.45 71.86 -17.66
N LYS A 707 -26.68 71.81 -16.56
CA LYS A 707 -26.26 70.59 -15.87
C LYS A 707 -27.08 70.33 -14.62
N LEU A 708 -27.45 71.36 -13.86
CA LEU A 708 -28.28 71.26 -12.67
C LEU A 708 -29.66 70.67 -12.99
N GLU A 709 -30.26 71.03 -14.13
CA GLU A 709 -31.47 70.42 -14.69
C GLU A 709 -31.40 68.89 -14.85
N LYS A 710 -30.19 68.31 -14.92
CA LYS A 710 -29.94 66.88 -15.15
C LYS A 710 -29.44 66.15 -13.90
N ILE A 711 -29.23 66.86 -12.80
CA ILE A 711 -28.85 66.28 -11.50
C ILE A 711 -30.14 66.08 -10.70
N PRO A 712 -30.44 64.85 -10.24
CA PRO A 712 -31.67 64.60 -9.50
C PRO A 712 -31.69 65.36 -8.17
N ILE A 713 -32.89 65.78 -7.73
CA ILE A 713 -33.06 66.55 -6.50
C ILE A 713 -32.65 65.74 -5.25
N SER A 714 -32.73 64.40 -5.34
CA SER A 714 -32.23 63.45 -4.33
C SER A 714 -30.70 63.36 -4.22
N LEU A 715 -29.95 64.03 -5.10
CA LEU A 715 -28.48 64.17 -5.03
C LEU A 715 -28.07 65.63 -4.77
N CYS A 716 -28.79 66.60 -5.36
CA CYS A 716 -28.60 68.03 -5.13
C CYS A 716 -29.94 68.74 -4.89
N GLU A 717 -30.20 69.15 -3.64
CA GLU A 717 -31.40 69.85 -3.17
C GLU A 717 -31.68 71.18 -3.92
N CYS A 718 -32.90 71.72 -3.82
CA CYS A 718 -33.28 73.02 -4.44
C CYS A 718 -32.46 74.19 -3.84
N PHE A 719 -31.99 75.12 -4.67
CA PHE A 719 -31.33 76.35 -4.20
C PHE A 719 -32.34 77.47 -3.90
N THR A 720 -32.04 78.27 -2.87
CA THR A 720 -32.95 79.31 -2.36
C THR A 720 -33.08 80.54 -3.25
N ILE A 721 -32.17 80.75 -4.21
CA ILE A 721 -32.24 81.80 -5.23
C ILE A 721 -31.70 81.25 -6.55
N GLY A 722 -32.51 81.34 -7.62
CA GLY A 722 -32.04 81.13 -9.00
C GLY A 722 -31.95 79.66 -9.46
N ASP A 723 -32.62 78.73 -8.78
CA ASP A 723 -32.76 77.35 -9.28
C ASP A 723 -33.70 77.31 -10.50
N PRO A 724 -33.26 76.81 -11.67
CA PRO A 724 -34.08 76.71 -12.87
C PRO A 724 -35.07 75.52 -12.84
N ARG A 725 -34.97 74.63 -11.85
CA ARG A 725 -35.79 73.41 -11.80
C ARG A 725 -37.22 73.76 -11.38
N GLU A 726 -38.19 73.44 -12.24
CA GLU A 726 -39.63 73.71 -12.07
C GLU A 726 -40.19 73.43 -10.65
N PRO A 727 -39.84 72.32 -9.95
CA PRO A 727 -40.38 72.04 -8.61
C PRO A 727 -40.03 73.09 -7.53
N CYS A 728 -39.01 73.93 -7.76
CA CYS A 728 -38.48 74.86 -6.75
C CYS A 728 -39.18 76.25 -6.75
N ASN A 729 -40.26 76.48 -7.54
CA ASN A 729 -40.80 77.83 -7.81
C ASN A 729 -42.34 78.05 -7.59
N ILE A 730 -43.05 77.15 -6.90
CA ILE A 730 -44.52 77.19 -6.69
C ILE A 730 -44.86 77.74 -5.28
N CYS A 731 -46.00 78.43 -5.07
CA CYS A 731 -46.43 78.85 -3.72
C CYS A 731 -46.76 77.62 -2.82
N THR A 732 -46.36 77.66 -1.55
CA THR A 732 -46.44 76.52 -0.61
C THR A 732 -47.25 76.79 0.67
N GLY A 733 -47.68 78.02 0.91
CA GLY A 733 -48.50 78.44 2.06
C GLY A 733 -47.73 79.09 3.22
N THR A 734 -46.39 79.13 3.19
CA THR A 734 -45.58 79.73 4.27
C THR A 734 -44.34 80.44 3.74
N GLY A 735 -44.19 81.72 4.09
CA GLY A 735 -43.02 82.53 3.68
C GLY A 735 -42.92 82.80 2.17
N ASP A 736 -44.00 82.56 1.43
CA ASP A 736 -44.03 82.64 -0.03
C ASP A 736 -43.66 84.05 -0.54
N LYS A 737 -42.98 84.05 -1.69
CA LYS A 737 -42.48 85.23 -2.36
C LYS A 737 -43.62 86.01 -3.03
N GLU A 738 -43.52 87.34 -3.04
CA GLU A 738 -44.32 88.16 -3.97
C GLU A 738 -44.08 87.66 -5.42
N ASP A 739 -45.17 87.59 -6.19
CA ASP A 739 -45.24 87.00 -7.54
C ASP A 739 -45.00 85.48 -7.65
N CYS A 740 -45.16 84.68 -6.59
CA CYS A 740 -45.24 83.20 -6.73
C CYS A 740 -46.54 82.78 -7.47
N ILE A 741 -46.52 81.58 -8.09
CA ILE A 741 -47.67 81.04 -8.85
C ILE A 741 -48.68 80.39 -7.89
N CYS A 742 -49.91 80.91 -7.86
CA CYS A 742 -51.00 80.42 -7.01
C CYS A 742 -51.32 78.94 -7.29
N THR A 743 -51.74 78.20 -6.26
CA THR A 743 -52.37 76.88 -6.39
C THR A 743 -53.80 76.88 -5.85
N SER A 744 -54.58 75.85 -6.17
CA SER A 744 -55.94 75.65 -5.62
C SER A 744 -56.00 75.46 -4.10
N THR A 745 -54.85 75.23 -3.45
CA THR A 745 -54.73 75.10 -1.99
C THR A 745 -54.13 76.35 -1.34
N PHE A 746 -53.28 77.09 -2.07
CA PHE A 746 -52.54 78.24 -1.56
C PHE A 746 -52.58 79.39 -2.56
N HIS A 747 -53.52 80.32 -2.34
CA HIS A 747 -53.79 81.47 -3.19
C HIS A 747 -53.84 82.80 -2.39
N PRO A 748 -52.73 83.22 -1.74
CA PRO A 748 -52.66 84.50 -1.05
C PRO A 748 -52.95 85.67 -2.00
N ALA A 749 -53.42 86.81 -1.48
CA ALA A 749 -53.89 87.93 -2.30
C ALA A 749 -52.88 88.36 -3.39
N THR A 750 -51.58 88.36 -3.06
CA THR A 750 -50.45 88.79 -3.89
C THR A 750 -49.86 87.72 -4.84
N CYS A 751 -50.32 86.46 -4.84
CA CYS A 751 -49.82 85.48 -5.81
C CYS A 751 -50.41 85.73 -7.22
N VAL A 752 -49.64 85.34 -8.25
CA VAL A 752 -50.03 85.40 -9.66
C VAL A 752 -50.76 84.12 -10.04
N CYS A 753 -51.96 84.24 -10.63
CA CYS A 753 -52.72 83.08 -11.08
C CYS A 753 -52.03 82.39 -12.28
N PRO A 754 -52.02 81.04 -12.34
CA PRO A 754 -51.41 80.32 -13.45
C PRO A 754 -52.22 80.53 -14.74
N HIS A 755 -51.51 80.89 -15.82
CA HIS A 755 -52.12 81.27 -17.11
C HIS A 755 -52.26 80.09 -18.10
N ASN A 756 -51.74 78.92 -17.75
CA ASN A 756 -51.68 77.71 -18.60
C ASN A 756 -51.97 76.40 -17.82
N ASP A 757 -52.60 76.47 -16.65
CA ASP A 757 -53.07 75.28 -15.93
C ASP A 757 -54.44 74.85 -16.46
N GLU A 758 -54.59 73.59 -16.91
CA GLU A 758 -55.85 73.07 -17.47
C GLU A 758 -56.95 72.82 -16.41
N ILE A 759 -56.60 72.83 -15.12
CA ILE A 759 -57.46 72.48 -14.00
C ILE A 759 -57.73 73.71 -13.10
N TYR A 760 -56.69 74.44 -12.69
CA TYR A 760 -56.80 75.63 -11.86
C TYR A 760 -56.68 76.92 -12.69
N THR A 761 -57.67 77.15 -13.54
CA THR A 761 -57.65 78.28 -14.48
C THR A 761 -57.71 79.64 -13.77
N GLU A 762 -57.25 80.69 -14.46
CA GLU A 762 -57.20 82.07 -13.95
C GLU A 762 -58.57 82.60 -13.49
N GLU A 763 -59.68 82.14 -14.08
CA GLU A 763 -61.05 82.48 -13.63
C GLU A 763 -61.42 81.84 -12.29
N ILE A 764 -60.97 80.60 -12.02
CA ILE A 764 -61.18 79.90 -10.74
C ILE A 764 -60.30 80.55 -9.66
N CYS A 765 -59.02 80.75 -9.96
CA CYS A 765 -58.07 81.45 -9.09
C CYS A 765 -58.51 82.88 -8.73
N SER A 766 -59.25 83.55 -9.61
CA SER A 766 -59.85 84.86 -9.34
C SER A 766 -61.09 84.80 -8.43
N ALA A 767 -61.81 83.67 -8.41
CA ALA A 767 -63.00 83.48 -7.59
C ALA A 767 -62.65 83.09 -6.13
N ASP A 768 -61.68 82.21 -5.93
CA ASP A 768 -61.31 81.70 -4.59
C ASP A 768 -60.73 82.78 -3.66
N LYS A 769 -60.26 83.90 -4.22
CA LYS A 769 -59.81 85.08 -3.47
C LYS A 769 -60.95 85.91 -2.81
N SER A 770 -62.19 85.40 -2.68
CA SER A 770 -63.38 86.26 -2.45
C SER A 770 -64.45 85.88 -1.37
N VAL A 771 -64.28 84.86 -0.52
CA VAL A 771 -65.30 84.48 0.52
C VAL A 771 -64.71 84.39 1.95
N HIS A 772 -65.51 84.70 2.98
CA HIS A 772 -65.08 84.82 4.39
C HIS A 772 -66.15 84.26 5.35
N VAL A 773 -65.73 83.54 6.42
CA VAL A 773 -66.60 82.98 7.49
C VAL A 773 -66.27 83.63 8.85
N ASP A 774 -67.21 83.58 9.80
CA ASP A 774 -67.11 84.15 11.16
C ASP A 774 -67.20 83.03 12.22
N CYS A 775 -66.18 82.92 13.08
CA CYS A 775 -66.05 81.86 14.09
C CYS A 775 -66.58 82.23 15.49
N SER A 776 -67.35 83.31 15.64
CA SER A 776 -67.84 83.77 16.95
C SER A 776 -68.96 82.92 17.57
N GLN A 777 -69.51 81.92 16.88
CA GLN A 777 -70.65 81.08 17.32
C GLN A 777 -70.46 79.59 16.97
N ILE A 778 -69.57 78.89 17.67
CA ILE A 778 -69.26 77.46 17.44
C ILE A 778 -70.23 76.48 18.13
N THR A 779 -70.35 75.26 17.59
CA THR A 779 -71.14 74.14 18.15
C THR A 779 -70.32 72.84 18.19
N ILE A 780 -70.85 71.76 18.79
CA ILE A 780 -70.12 70.49 18.96
C ILE A 780 -69.74 69.79 17.63
N GLU A 781 -70.39 70.19 16.52
CA GLU A 781 -70.18 69.62 15.17
C GLU A 781 -69.38 70.57 14.24
N THR A 782 -69.00 71.77 14.70
CA THR A 782 -68.23 72.74 13.89
C THR A 782 -66.81 72.21 13.64
N SER A 783 -66.41 72.05 12.38
CA SER A 783 -65.12 71.46 12.02
C SER A 783 -63.93 72.33 12.44
N GLU A 784 -62.79 71.69 12.64
CA GLU A 784 -61.51 72.37 12.93
C GLU A 784 -60.98 73.16 11.70
N VAL A 785 -61.39 72.77 10.49
CA VAL A 785 -61.00 73.43 9.23
C VAL A 785 -61.73 74.76 9.07
N ASP A 786 -63.01 74.80 9.42
CA ASP A 786 -63.82 76.03 9.35
C ASP A 786 -63.47 77.00 10.49
N CYS A 787 -63.26 76.46 11.70
CA CYS A 787 -62.89 77.22 12.90
C CYS A 787 -61.92 76.40 13.78
N PRO A 788 -60.62 76.74 13.84
CA PRO A 788 -59.62 75.97 14.59
C PRO A 788 -59.95 75.74 16.07
N CYS A 789 -59.38 74.68 16.63
CA CYS A 789 -59.44 74.39 18.07
C CYS A 789 -58.56 75.37 18.87
N PRO A 790 -59.00 75.89 20.04
CA PRO A 790 -58.16 76.72 20.90
C PRO A 790 -56.93 75.94 21.43
N SER A 791 -55.75 76.58 21.37
CA SER A 791 -54.50 76.04 21.91
C SER A 791 -54.16 76.56 23.32
N ASP A 792 -54.94 77.49 23.85
CA ASP A 792 -54.89 77.91 25.25
C ASP A 792 -55.74 76.95 26.13
N PRO A 793 -55.22 76.41 27.24
CA PRO A 793 -55.95 75.42 28.05
C PRO A 793 -57.25 75.94 28.65
N ASP A 794 -57.29 77.18 29.15
CA ASP A 794 -58.48 77.74 29.82
C ASP A 794 -59.58 78.06 28.80
N GLN A 795 -59.22 78.34 27.55
CA GLN A 795 -60.18 78.49 26.43
C GLN A 795 -60.62 77.15 25.86
N LEU A 796 -59.71 76.16 25.76
CA LEU A 796 -60.05 74.81 25.31
C LEU A 796 -61.01 74.12 26.29
N ASP A 797 -60.89 74.37 27.59
CA ASP A 797 -61.84 73.87 28.60
C ASP A 797 -63.25 74.49 28.47
N GLN A 798 -63.40 75.54 27.65
CA GLN A 798 -64.67 76.21 27.32
C GLN A 798 -65.18 75.92 25.89
N ASP A 799 -64.38 75.30 25.00
CA ASP A 799 -64.83 74.92 23.65
C ASP A 799 -65.85 73.77 23.73
N PRO A 800 -67.06 73.89 23.14
CA PRO A 800 -68.06 72.82 23.11
C PRO A 800 -67.59 71.48 22.50
N ARG A 801 -66.46 71.48 21.78
CA ARG A 801 -65.90 70.35 21.02
C ARG A 801 -64.76 69.62 21.75
N LYS A 802 -64.36 70.04 22.95
CA LYS A 802 -63.16 69.52 23.65
C LYS A 802 -63.18 68.00 23.90
N ASP A 803 -64.35 67.44 24.21
CA ASP A 803 -64.54 66.01 24.48
C ASP A 803 -64.76 65.18 23.20
N THR A 804 -64.93 65.82 22.04
CA THR A 804 -65.24 65.19 20.75
C THR A 804 -64.11 65.34 19.73
N ILE A 805 -63.89 66.57 19.24
CA ILE A 805 -62.97 66.92 18.15
C ILE A 805 -61.64 67.46 18.72
N CYS A 806 -61.71 68.48 19.58
CA CYS A 806 -60.54 69.21 20.08
C CYS A 806 -59.87 68.51 21.29
N LYS A 807 -59.35 67.29 21.09
CA LYS A 807 -58.85 66.43 22.18
C LYS A 807 -57.37 66.64 22.52
N THR A 808 -57.06 66.60 23.82
CA THR A 808 -55.69 66.59 24.34
C THR A 808 -55.21 65.19 24.73
N THR A 809 -54.00 64.80 24.34
CA THR A 809 -53.27 63.64 24.90
C THR A 809 -51.86 64.06 25.34
N GLY A 810 -51.67 64.14 26.65
CA GLY A 810 -50.38 64.46 27.28
C GLY A 810 -49.44 63.26 27.45
N LYS A 811 -48.27 63.53 28.03
CA LYS A 811 -47.16 62.57 28.19
C LYS A 811 -47.28 61.62 29.40
N GLU A 812 -46.54 60.50 29.26
CA GLU A 812 -45.69 59.84 30.28
C GLU A 812 -46.22 58.74 31.23
N ALA A 813 -45.32 57.75 31.39
CA ALA A 813 -45.00 56.96 32.60
C ALA A 813 -45.62 55.56 32.87
N SER A 814 -44.70 54.62 33.17
CA SER A 814 -44.80 53.50 34.13
C SER A 814 -45.57 52.21 33.77
N GLY A 815 -44.98 51.05 34.12
CA GLY A 815 -45.67 49.74 34.13
C GLY A 815 -44.73 48.52 34.22
N SER A 816 -44.69 47.83 35.37
CA SER A 816 -43.94 46.57 35.58
C SER A 816 -44.66 45.65 36.56
N ILE A 817 -44.69 44.33 36.29
CA ILE A 817 -45.10 43.19 37.17
C ILE A 817 -44.86 41.91 36.33
N ARG A 818 -44.06 40.89 36.73
CA ARG A 818 -44.24 39.84 37.77
C ARG A 818 -45.44 38.90 37.51
N ALA A 819 -45.40 37.57 37.65
CA ALA A 819 -44.34 36.56 37.85
C ALA A 819 -44.93 35.19 37.37
N LEU A 820 -44.64 33.94 37.81
CA LEU A 820 -43.86 33.30 38.89
C LEU A 820 -43.74 31.77 38.57
N GLN A 821 -42.97 31.02 39.40
CA GLN A 821 -42.86 29.55 39.53
C GLN A 821 -41.95 28.77 38.55
N SER A 822 -41.24 27.70 38.96
CA SER A 822 -40.55 27.40 40.25
C SER A 822 -39.73 26.10 40.15
N VAL A 823 -38.44 26.13 40.56
CA VAL A 823 -37.67 25.08 41.31
C VAL A 823 -37.77 23.61 40.82
N ILE A 824 -36.67 22.94 40.47
CA ILE A 824 -35.80 22.17 41.41
C ILE A 824 -34.34 22.13 40.93
N VAL A 825 -33.40 22.14 41.89
CA VAL A 825 -31.96 21.94 41.70
C VAL A 825 -31.56 20.56 42.22
N VAL A 826 -30.78 19.80 41.44
CA VAL A 826 -29.75 18.90 41.97
C VAL A 826 -28.51 19.00 41.08
N ALA A 827 -27.37 19.35 41.68
CA ALA A 827 -26.05 19.12 41.10
C ALA A 827 -25.34 18.02 41.91
N VAL A 828 -24.63 17.12 41.24
CA VAL A 828 -23.68 16.19 41.87
C VAL A 828 -22.39 16.23 41.05
N THR A 829 -21.25 16.16 41.75
CA THR A 829 -20.01 16.80 41.30
C THR A 829 -18.80 15.86 41.28
N ILE A 830 -18.26 15.67 40.06
CA ILE A 830 -16.83 15.44 39.74
C ILE A 830 -16.27 14.07 40.31
N PRO A 831 -14.95 13.77 40.41
CA PRO A 831 -14.42 12.58 39.71
C PRO A 831 -13.66 11.56 40.60
N ILE A 832 -13.26 10.42 40.03
CA ILE A 832 -12.11 9.64 40.54
C ILE A 832 -11.16 9.22 39.40
N LEU A 833 -9.88 9.37 39.73
CA LEU A 833 -8.62 8.96 39.10
C LEU A 833 -8.67 7.51 38.52
N ALA A 834 -7.98 7.16 37.43
CA ALA A 834 -6.54 7.30 37.12
C ALA A 834 -5.63 6.42 38.01
N VAL A 835 -5.20 5.27 37.47
CA VAL A 835 -4.07 4.46 37.97
C VAL A 835 -3.25 4.03 36.75
N PHE A 836 -1.92 4.12 36.86
CA PHE A 836 -0.98 3.64 35.84
C PHE A 836 -0.78 2.12 35.97
N PHE A 837 -0.66 1.41 34.85
CA PHE A 837 0.58 0.71 34.47
C PHE A 837 0.56 0.31 32.99
#